data_AF-A0A136LQY7-F1
#
_entry.id   AF-A0A136LQY7-F1
#
_cell.length_a   1.000
_cell.length_b   1.000
_cell.length_c   1.000
_cell.angle_alpha   90.00
_cell.angle_beta   90.00
_cell.angle_gamma   90.00
#
_symmetry.space_group_name_H-M   'P 1'
#
loop_
_entity.id
_entity.type
_entity.pdbx_description
1 polymer ?
#
loop_
_entity_poly.entity_id
_entity_poly.type
_entity_poly.pdbx_seq_one_letter_code
_entity_poly.pdbx_strand_id
1 'polypeptide(L)'
;MKRFIFLLALIPSFTFAITPERILPKTLVIKPVTWYAAQKQAWATEVKSGNAQAWFNYYAAAVFAQSARADLAQILQDMNTTVPDTYEYWLAKGWFDAFNKEAQDALLKAYTLNPEQPDGYGLMQLYSEFTLDDLNRAKFSKGLYTKGQVSPALLNYSYNVLMSLEPDAVLITEGEGTTTPLFVLQDALNVRTDVVILNLEMLNHADYVQRKFAQVGLNQIELNNAIASSNAWICSQLPTTNPHKKFYYALTVGRDNIQPLKEYLYVVGLASVHSANSLDNVSQIRHNLETKFMLDYLQVNFNGETDSDAGRAFSSNYLLPMILLYEAYQQEGQLEKAKNLRAIMEKVAADTGKKEMIAHYLNSTLVEVIPYFPFALDVKSWEDDFRPVAELIYAGNTEVTNAQYNRFLEYLQKNKLIDLHERYKFDFSRYEEPALAFMTNYAHPRVETKKNRYFNHYPAVNISFEAANAYCEWLTEQYNNAPERKYKKVKFRLPSLDEWQIAAASIKNPTSWKLDEQEVEVKITPKGSEFDKNAEIRKVSLRDPEIQYPWFRYFGLRNSPLNNKNCYLGNFKSEPCDCPGYKGIRPPNNDGFATMAPTKSYFPNDIGLYDVVGNVAEMINEKGKACGGSWNHQPAESTIRSVNTYTNPDAAVGFRVFMEIIEK
;
A
#
# COMPACT_ATOMS: atom_id res chain seq x y z
N MET A 1 52.00 -14.47 21.98
CA MET A 1 50.96 -13.95 22.89
C MET A 1 51.11 -12.44 23.02
N LYS A 2 50.21 -11.67 22.39
CA LYS A 2 49.95 -10.26 22.74
C LYS A 2 48.44 -10.08 22.66
N ARG A 3 47.79 -9.91 23.81
CA ARG A 3 46.35 -9.65 23.93
C ARG A 3 46.11 -8.17 23.62
N PHE A 4 45.34 -7.88 22.58
CA PHE A 4 44.77 -6.55 22.39
C PHE A 4 43.50 -6.43 23.24
N ILE A 5 43.51 -5.49 24.18
CA ILE A 5 42.36 -5.09 24.98
C ILE A 5 41.61 -4.04 24.15
N PHE A 6 40.40 -4.34 23.71
CA PHE A 6 39.48 -3.36 23.15
C PHE A 6 38.90 -2.54 24.31
N LEU A 7 39.29 -1.26 24.39
CA LEU A 7 38.58 -0.27 25.21
C LEU A 7 37.28 0.11 24.49
N LEU A 8 36.14 -0.27 25.07
CA LEU A 8 34.85 0.34 24.72
C LEU A 8 34.85 1.78 25.23
N ALA A 9 34.91 2.75 24.32
CA ALA A 9 34.61 4.14 24.63
C ALA A 9 33.09 4.27 24.81
N LEU A 10 32.64 4.48 26.05
CA LEU A 10 31.31 4.96 26.36
C LEU A 10 31.16 6.37 25.77
N ILE A 11 30.42 6.49 24.67
CA ILE A 11 29.98 7.78 24.15
C ILE A 11 28.87 8.28 25.08
N PRO A 12 29.02 9.41 25.78
CA PRO A 12 27.93 9.97 26.58
C PRO A 12 26.81 10.39 25.64
N SER A 13 25.64 9.77 25.78
CA SER A 13 24.40 10.24 25.17
C SER A 13 24.05 11.59 25.79
N PHE A 14 24.44 12.69 25.12
CA PHE A 14 23.91 14.00 25.45
C PHE A 14 22.42 14.01 25.11
N THR A 15 21.56 13.82 26.12
CA THR A 15 20.14 14.16 26.03
C THR A 15 20.06 15.68 26.00
N PHE A 16 20.01 16.27 24.81
CA PHE A 16 19.65 17.68 24.67
C PHE A 16 18.26 17.86 25.27
N ALA A 17 18.14 18.73 26.28
CA ALA A 17 16.85 19.08 26.86
C ALA A 17 16.01 19.73 25.77
N ILE A 18 14.82 19.18 25.51
CA ILE A 18 13.91 19.67 24.48
C ILE A 18 13.26 20.95 25.01
N THR A 19 13.43 22.06 24.32
CA THR A 19 12.80 23.33 24.69
C THR A 19 11.29 23.25 24.44
N PRO A 20 10.44 23.58 25.43
CA PRO A 20 8.99 23.64 25.24
C PRO A 20 8.59 24.69 24.19
N GLU A 21 7.77 24.28 23.22
CA GLU A 21 7.23 25.11 22.15
C GLU A 21 5.71 25.20 22.27
N ARG A 22 5.12 26.37 21.94
CA ARG A 22 3.65 26.53 21.95
C ARG A 22 3.01 25.52 20.99
N ILE A 23 2.00 24.81 21.50
CA ILE A 23 1.18 23.89 20.73
C ILE A 23 0.07 24.67 20.04
N LEU A 24 0.16 24.75 18.72
CA LEU A 24 -0.84 25.38 17.87
C LEU A 24 -1.91 24.36 17.45
N PRO A 25 -3.14 24.81 17.14
CA PRO A 25 -4.18 23.93 16.62
C PRO A 25 -3.77 23.29 15.28
N LYS A 26 -4.33 22.11 15.00
CA LYS A 26 -4.07 21.35 13.75
C LYS A 26 -4.59 22.03 12.48
N THR A 27 -5.36 23.11 12.61
CA THR A 27 -5.75 24.00 11.50
C THR A 27 -4.62 24.92 11.04
N LEU A 28 -3.58 25.08 11.87
CA LEU A 28 -2.39 25.86 11.56
C LEU A 28 -1.21 24.94 11.28
N VAL A 29 -0.88 24.05 12.21
CA VAL A 29 0.37 23.27 12.17
C VAL A 29 0.10 21.80 12.53
N ILE A 30 0.63 20.90 11.71
CA ILE A 30 0.61 19.45 11.93
C ILE A 30 2.05 18.94 12.02
N LYS A 31 2.37 18.31 13.14
CA LYS A 31 3.68 17.67 13.38
C LYS A 31 3.54 16.17 13.67
N PRO A 32 4.61 15.37 13.57
CA PRO A 32 4.56 13.95 13.91
C PRO A 32 4.16 13.71 15.37
N VAL A 33 3.47 12.60 15.65
CA VAL A 33 3.07 12.19 17.01
C VAL A 33 4.26 12.13 17.96
N THR A 34 5.43 11.72 17.48
CA THR A 34 6.68 11.68 18.24
C THR A 34 7.15 13.06 18.70
N TRP A 35 6.94 14.10 17.89
CA TRP A 35 7.25 15.48 18.28
C TRP A 35 6.31 15.96 19.39
N TYR A 36 5.01 15.66 19.30
CA TYR A 36 4.05 15.99 20.37
C TYR A 36 4.35 15.21 21.65
N ALA A 37 4.78 13.95 21.56
CA ALA A 37 5.19 13.16 22.72
C ALA A 37 6.44 13.77 23.42
N ALA A 38 7.40 14.27 22.64
CA ALA A 38 8.54 15.01 23.16
C ALA A 38 8.13 16.34 23.83
N GLN A 39 7.25 17.10 23.18
CA GLN A 39 6.72 18.35 23.75
C GLN A 39 5.87 18.12 25.01
N LYS A 40 5.12 17.02 25.09
CA LYS A 40 4.42 16.60 26.31
C LYS A 40 5.40 16.46 27.47
N GLN A 41 6.57 15.83 27.24
CA GLN A 41 7.59 15.68 28.28
C GLN A 41 8.20 17.02 28.68
N ALA A 42 8.49 17.89 27.70
CA ALA A 42 9.03 19.23 27.95
C ALA A 42 8.05 20.11 28.73
N TRP A 43 6.78 20.13 28.36
CA TRP A 43 5.76 20.90 29.08
C TRP A 43 5.45 20.35 30.48
N ALA A 44 5.58 19.02 30.70
CA ALA A 44 5.40 18.42 32.02
C ALA A 44 6.37 18.97 33.08
N THR A 45 7.54 19.49 32.69
CA THR A 45 8.47 20.13 33.64
C THR A 45 8.09 21.58 33.95
N GLU A 46 7.49 22.29 32.99
CA GLU A 46 7.14 23.72 33.10
C GLU A 46 5.84 23.98 33.89
N VAL A 47 4.89 23.04 33.85
CA VAL A 47 3.57 23.20 34.51
C VAL A 47 3.65 23.37 36.03
N LYS A 48 4.79 23.00 36.65
CA LYS A 48 5.08 23.21 38.08
C LYS A 48 5.05 24.69 38.49
N SER A 49 5.14 25.61 37.54
CA SER A 49 5.10 27.07 37.75
C SER A 49 3.70 27.64 38.02
N GLY A 50 2.62 26.86 37.87
CA GLY A 50 1.25 27.36 38.00
C GLY A 50 0.77 28.23 36.84
N ASN A 51 1.48 28.25 35.71
CA ASN A 51 1.11 29.00 34.52
C ASN A 51 0.02 28.26 33.72
N ALA A 52 -1.17 28.87 33.57
CA ALA A 52 -2.30 28.26 32.86
C ALA A 52 -2.01 27.94 31.39
N GLN A 53 -1.27 28.80 30.69
CA GLN A 53 -0.87 28.58 29.30
C GLN A 53 0.10 27.38 29.18
N ALA A 54 1.02 27.21 30.14
CA ALA A 54 1.89 26.03 30.16
C ALA A 54 1.07 24.74 30.33
N TRP A 55 0.06 24.77 31.20
CA TRP A 55 -0.88 23.66 31.38
C TRP A 55 -1.68 23.34 30.12
N PHE A 56 -2.18 24.36 29.40
CA PHE A 56 -2.88 24.12 28.14
C PHE A 56 -1.98 23.49 27.09
N ASN A 57 -0.74 23.98 26.95
CA ASN A 57 0.23 23.39 26.02
C ASN A 57 0.57 21.95 26.41
N TYR A 58 0.69 21.65 27.70
CA TYR A 58 0.88 20.27 28.19
C TYR A 58 -0.30 19.36 27.79
N TYR A 59 -1.53 19.83 28.03
CA TYR A 59 -2.75 19.12 27.66
C TYR A 59 -2.85 18.91 26.13
N ALA A 60 -2.68 19.97 25.34
CA ALA A 60 -2.75 19.90 23.88
C ALA A 60 -1.67 18.99 23.29
N ALA A 61 -0.43 19.04 23.81
CA ALA A 61 0.62 18.11 23.43
C ALA A 61 0.24 16.66 23.77
N ALA A 62 -0.39 16.42 24.93
CA ALA A 62 -0.84 15.08 25.31
C ALA A 62 -1.96 14.54 24.40
N VAL A 63 -2.92 15.39 23.99
CA VAL A 63 -3.97 15.04 23.03
C VAL A 63 -3.36 14.68 21.67
N PHE A 64 -2.46 15.52 21.15
CA PHE A 64 -1.85 15.28 19.83
C PHE A 64 -0.81 14.16 19.83
N ALA A 65 -0.25 13.82 21.00
CA ALA A 65 0.57 12.63 21.22
C ALA A 65 -0.26 11.34 21.33
N GLN A 66 -1.60 11.41 21.22
CA GLN A 66 -2.51 10.27 21.36
C GLN A 66 -2.41 9.57 22.73
N SER A 67 -2.26 10.37 23.79
CA SER A 67 -2.22 9.83 25.17
C SER A 67 -3.54 9.14 25.53
N ALA A 68 -3.47 8.17 26.44
CA ALA A 68 -4.66 7.48 26.92
C ALA A 68 -5.66 8.46 27.56
N ARG A 69 -6.96 8.19 27.43
CA ARG A 69 -8.02 9.06 28.00
C ARG A 69 -7.87 9.26 29.51
N ALA A 70 -7.39 8.24 30.23
CA ALA A 70 -7.11 8.33 31.67
C ALA A 70 -6.01 9.37 31.98
N ASP A 71 -4.95 9.43 31.17
CA ASP A 71 -3.89 10.43 31.32
C ASP A 71 -4.44 11.84 31.12
N LEU A 72 -5.26 12.04 30.08
CA LEU A 72 -5.88 13.34 29.80
C LEU A 72 -6.82 13.78 30.94
N ALA A 73 -7.57 12.85 31.52
CA ALA A 73 -8.42 13.11 32.67
C ALA A 73 -7.60 13.53 33.91
N GLN A 74 -6.46 12.88 34.13
CA GLN A 74 -5.55 13.25 35.22
C GLN A 74 -4.99 14.66 35.03
N ILE A 75 -4.53 15.01 33.83
CA ILE A 75 -4.05 16.37 33.53
C ILE A 75 -5.13 17.40 33.84
N LEU A 76 -6.39 17.15 33.49
CA LEU A 76 -7.50 18.06 33.79
C LEU A 76 -7.79 18.19 35.28
N GLN A 77 -7.68 17.09 36.03
CA GLN A 77 -7.84 17.13 37.49
C GLN A 77 -6.75 18.00 38.13
N ASP A 78 -5.51 17.87 37.65
CA ASP A 78 -4.37 18.64 38.14
C ASP A 78 -4.51 20.12 37.75
N MET A 79 -4.99 20.41 36.53
CA MET A 79 -5.35 21.77 36.09
C MET A 79 -6.44 22.39 36.96
N ASN A 80 -7.50 21.64 37.28
CA ASN A 80 -8.57 22.14 38.15
C ASN A 80 -8.08 22.45 39.58
N THR A 81 -7.01 21.80 40.03
CA THR A 81 -6.42 22.04 41.34
C THR A 81 -5.45 23.23 41.32
N THR A 82 -4.67 23.36 40.24
CA THR A 82 -3.53 24.29 40.17
C THR A 82 -3.89 25.63 39.53
N VAL A 83 -4.71 25.59 38.46
CA VAL A 83 -5.15 26.75 37.67
C VAL A 83 -6.67 26.74 37.46
N PRO A 84 -7.48 26.62 38.54
CA PRO A 84 -8.94 26.61 38.42
C PRO A 84 -9.45 27.90 37.79
N ASP A 85 -10.61 27.80 37.14
CA ASP A 85 -11.35 28.94 36.61
C ASP A 85 -10.61 29.83 35.59
N THR A 86 -9.59 29.27 34.94
CA THR A 86 -8.86 29.91 33.83
C THR A 86 -9.49 29.59 32.48
N TYR A 87 -9.24 30.44 31.47
CA TYR A 87 -9.64 30.20 30.08
C TYR A 87 -9.15 28.82 29.60
N GLU A 88 -7.87 28.54 29.88
CA GLU A 88 -7.16 27.33 29.48
C GLU A 88 -7.76 26.06 30.06
N TYR A 89 -8.13 26.08 31.36
CA TYR A 89 -8.79 24.97 32.00
C TYR A 89 -10.16 24.68 31.36
N TRP A 90 -10.99 25.71 31.19
CA TRP A 90 -12.32 25.55 30.62
C TRP A 90 -12.27 25.11 29.16
N LEU A 91 -11.29 25.59 28.39
CA LEU A 91 -11.06 25.16 27.02
C LEU A 91 -10.63 23.69 26.96
N ALA A 92 -9.66 23.28 27.78
CA ALA A 92 -9.19 21.89 27.85
C ALA A 92 -10.30 20.93 28.31
N LYS A 93 -11.12 21.36 29.26
CA LYS A 93 -12.29 20.61 29.73
C LYS A 93 -13.32 20.43 28.61
N GLY A 94 -13.67 21.50 27.91
CA GLY A 94 -14.58 21.46 26.77
C GLY A 94 -14.09 20.53 25.66
N TRP A 95 -12.78 20.55 25.37
CA TRP A 95 -12.17 19.65 24.39
C TRP A 95 -12.26 18.17 24.83
N PHE A 96 -12.02 17.87 26.10
CA PHE A 96 -12.07 16.50 26.63
C PHE A 96 -13.48 15.89 26.63
N ASP A 97 -14.47 16.69 27.03
CA ASP A 97 -15.86 16.26 27.14
C ASP A 97 -16.52 16.13 25.74
N ALA A 98 -15.98 16.81 24.72
CA ALA A 98 -16.38 16.74 23.32
C ALA A 98 -17.84 17.17 23.05
N PHE A 99 -18.70 16.28 22.54
CA PHE A 99 -20.05 16.63 22.08
C PHE A 99 -21.14 16.29 23.11
N ASN A 100 -21.13 16.97 24.26
CA ASN A 100 -22.17 16.87 25.29
C ASN A 100 -22.50 18.25 25.92
N LYS A 101 -23.41 18.28 26.90
CA LYS A 101 -23.86 19.53 27.52
C LYS A 101 -22.77 20.15 28.40
N GLU A 102 -22.01 19.33 29.11
CA GLU A 102 -20.92 19.74 30.00
C GLU A 102 -19.80 20.42 29.21
N ALA A 103 -19.48 19.89 28.02
CA ALA A 103 -18.54 20.47 27.09
C ALA A 103 -19.01 21.86 26.61
N GLN A 104 -20.31 22.03 26.32
CA GLN A 104 -20.88 23.34 25.97
C GLN A 104 -20.62 24.37 27.04
N ASP A 105 -20.98 24.01 28.27
CA ASP A 105 -20.96 24.95 29.39
C ASP A 105 -19.50 25.31 29.71
N ALA A 106 -18.58 24.36 29.56
CA ALA A 106 -17.15 24.59 29.64
C ALA A 106 -16.63 25.52 28.54
N LEU A 107 -16.93 25.26 27.27
CA LEU A 107 -16.47 26.08 26.14
C LEU A 107 -17.06 27.50 26.18
N LEU A 108 -18.34 27.64 26.56
CA LEU A 108 -18.97 28.95 26.75
C LEU A 108 -18.34 29.73 27.92
N LYS A 109 -17.99 29.04 29.01
CA LYS A 109 -17.27 29.65 30.13
C LYS A 109 -15.87 30.10 29.72
N ALA A 110 -15.13 29.30 28.96
CA ALA A 110 -13.86 29.70 28.37
C ALA A 110 -14.03 30.96 27.51
N TYR A 111 -14.95 30.94 26.55
CA TYR A 111 -15.21 32.08 25.67
C TYR A 111 -15.61 33.36 26.43
N THR A 112 -16.40 33.24 27.50
CA THR A 112 -16.80 34.37 28.34
C THR A 112 -15.61 34.99 29.09
N LEU A 113 -14.66 34.16 29.53
CA LEU A 113 -13.46 34.63 30.23
C LEU A 113 -12.50 35.37 29.30
N ASN A 114 -12.35 34.92 28.05
CA ASN A 114 -11.46 35.56 27.07
C ASN A 114 -11.98 35.43 25.63
N PRO A 115 -12.92 36.30 25.21
CA PRO A 115 -13.60 36.17 23.92
C PRO A 115 -12.71 36.51 22.72
N GLU A 116 -11.62 37.26 22.94
CA GLU A 116 -10.67 37.65 21.88
C GLU A 116 -9.61 36.59 21.61
N GLN A 117 -9.44 35.60 22.49
CA GLN A 117 -8.50 34.50 22.31
C GLN A 117 -9.07 33.47 21.32
N PRO A 118 -8.42 33.24 20.17
CA PRO A 118 -9.03 32.48 19.10
C PRO A 118 -8.74 30.97 19.16
N ASP A 119 -7.91 30.52 20.12
CA ASP A 119 -7.50 29.11 20.30
C ASP A 119 -8.69 28.15 20.47
N GLY A 120 -9.84 28.63 20.96
CA GLY A 120 -11.06 27.84 21.13
C GLY A 120 -12.10 27.99 20.03
N TYR A 121 -11.87 28.81 19.01
CA TYR A 121 -12.90 29.09 18.00
C TYR A 121 -13.25 27.87 17.15
N GLY A 122 -12.30 26.96 16.90
CA GLY A 122 -12.54 25.71 16.17
C GLY A 122 -13.53 24.80 16.90
N LEU A 123 -13.28 24.56 18.20
CA LEU A 123 -14.19 23.81 19.07
C LEU A 123 -15.58 24.48 19.18
N MET A 124 -15.62 25.82 19.31
CA MET A 124 -16.90 26.55 19.34
C MET A 124 -17.67 26.43 18.02
N GLN A 125 -16.99 26.46 16.87
CA GLN A 125 -17.62 26.27 15.56
C GLN A 125 -18.21 24.85 15.43
N LEU A 126 -17.45 23.81 15.76
CA LEU A 126 -17.93 22.43 15.73
C LEU A 126 -19.08 22.20 16.70
N TYR A 127 -19.01 22.79 17.90
CA TYR A 127 -20.09 22.70 18.86
C TYR A 127 -21.37 23.41 18.38
N SER A 128 -21.21 24.56 17.70
CA SER A 128 -22.33 25.26 17.07
C SER A 128 -22.97 24.40 15.98
N GLU A 129 -22.17 23.68 15.18
CA GLU A 129 -22.68 22.67 14.24
C GLU A 129 -23.41 21.53 14.98
N PHE A 130 -22.81 20.98 16.04
CA PHE A 130 -23.43 19.90 16.83
C PHE A 130 -24.79 20.30 17.41
N THR A 131 -24.97 21.57 17.77
CA THR A 131 -26.24 22.11 18.27
C THR A 131 -27.17 22.67 17.19
N LEU A 132 -26.74 22.70 15.93
CA LEU A 132 -27.44 23.31 14.79
C LEU A 132 -27.69 24.82 14.98
N ASP A 133 -26.76 25.51 15.61
CA ASP A 133 -26.75 26.97 15.74
C ASP A 133 -25.93 27.59 14.59
N ASP A 134 -26.60 27.77 13.44
CA ASP A 134 -25.97 28.29 12.22
C ASP A 134 -25.40 29.71 12.42
N LEU A 135 -26.01 30.54 13.28
CA LEU A 135 -25.56 31.90 13.55
C LEU A 135 -24.22 31.89 14.29
N ASN A 136 -24.09 31.08 15.34
CA ASN A 136 -22.83 30.95 16.05
C ASN A 136 -21.78 30.21 15.23
N ARG A 137 -22.16 29.19 14.45
CA ARG A 137 -21.22 28.52 13.52
C ARG A 137 -20.60 29.55 12.58
N ALA A 138 -21.42 30.38 11.93
CA ALA A 138 -20.95 31.43 11.03
C ALA A 138 -20.10 32.50 11.73
N LYS A 139 -20.46 32.89 12.96
CA LYS A 139 -19.67 33.81 13.78
C LYS A 139 -18.25 33.27 14.03
N PHE A 140 -18.13 32.02 14.46
CA PHE A 140 -16.82 31.41 14.75
C PHE A 140 -16.03 31.09 13.46
N SER A 141 -16.71 30.69 12.37
CA SER A 141 -16.12 30.58 11.03
C SER A 141 -15.44 31.88 10.59
N LYS A 142 -16.14 33.01 10.72
CA LYS A 142 -15.59 34.33 10.40
C LYS A 142 -14.43 34.72 11.32
N GLY A 143 -14.53 34.40 12.61
CA GLY A 143 -13.45 34.61 13.58
C GLY A 143 -12.18 33.84 13.21
N LEU A 144 -12.32 32.55 12.89
CA LEU A 144 -11.21 31.68 12.46
C LEU A 144 -10.51 32.23 11.21
N TYR A 145 -11.28 32.70 10.23
CA TYR A 145 -10.73 33.29 9.01
C TYR A 145 -9.98 34.60 9.30
N THR A 146 -10.65 35.56 9.95
CA THR A 146 -10.12 36.92 10.16
C THR A 146 -8.96 36.98 11.15
N LYS A 147 -8.90 36.05 12.12
CA LYS A 147 -7.78 35.92 13.08
C LYS A 147 -6.69 34.98 12.60
N GLY A 148 -6.75 34.52 11.34
CA GLY A 148 -5.73 33.67 10.73
C GLY A 148 -5.52 32.35 11.47
N GLN A 149 -6.58 31.72 11.97
CA GLN A 149 -6.53 30.44 12.69
C GLN A 149 -6.66 29.22 11.78
N VAL A 150 -6.74 29.44 10.47
CA VAL A 150 -6.66 28.39 9.46
C VAL A 150 -5.54 28.78 8.50
N SER A 151 -4.60 27.87 8.27
CA SER A 151 -3.49 28.12 7.36
C SER A 151 -4.05 28.37 5.93
N PRO A 152 -3.48 29.32 5.17
CA PRO A 152 -3.88 29.53 3.78
C PRO A 152 -3.80 28.26 2.92
N ALA A 153 -2.74 27.45 3.07
CA ALA A 153 -2.65 26.16 2.37
C ALA A 153 -3.79 25.20 2.74
N LEU A 154 -4.24 25.21 4.01
CA LEU A 154 -5.34 24.35 4.45
C LEU A 154 -6.69 24.83 3.89
N LEU A 155 -6.90 26.14 3.76
CA LEU A 155 -8.07 26.68 3.07
C LEU A 155 -8.07 26.29 1.59
N ASN A 156 -6.94 26.39 0.89
CA ASN A 156 -6.83 25.95 -0.51
C ASN A 156 -7.05 24.44 -0.67
N TYR A 157 -6.50 23.63 0.24
CA TYR A 157 -6.74 22.19 0.28
C TYR A 157 -8.23 21.89 0.45
N SER A 158 -8.87 22.52 1.43
CA SER A 158 -10.29 22.31 1.75
C SER A 158 -11.21 22.84 0.65
N TYR A 159 -10.80 23.91 -0.06
CA TYR A 159 -11.48 24.39 -1.26
C TYR A 159 -11.48 23.31 -2.34
N ASN A 160 -10.32 22.70 -2.61
CA ASN A 160 -10.21 21.62 -3.59
C ASN A 160 -10.95 20.34 -3.16
N VAL A 161 -11.07 20.07 -1.84
CA VAL A 161 -11.98 19.04 -1.32
C VAL A 161 -13.40 19.35 -1.75
N LEU A 162 -13.94 20.53 -1.44
CA LEU A 162 -15.30 20.93 -1.84
C LEU A 162 -15.49 20.92 -3.36
N MET A 163 -14.48 21.32 -4.14
CA MET A 163 -14.54 21.29 -5.62
C MET A 163 -14.51 19.90 -6.22
N SER A 164 -14.18 18.86 -5.45
CA SER A 164 -14.25 17.47 -5.88
C SER A 164 -15.69 16.94 -5.98
N LEU A 165 -16.65 17.63 -5.35
CA LEU A 165 -18.02 17.15 -5.17
C LEU A 165 -18.97 17.66 -6.25
N GLU A 166 -19.96 16.85 -6.59
CA GLU A 166 -21.12 17.29 -7.37
C GLU A 166 -22.04 18.22 -6.56
N PRO A 167 -22.92 18.99 -7.22
CA PRO A 167 -23.91 19.84 -6.53
C PRO A 167 -24.82 19.04 -5.59
N ASP A 168 -25.18 19.62 -4.44
CA ASP A 168 -26.11 19.04 -3.45
C ASP A 168 -25.66 17.69 -2.84
N ALA A 169 -24.36 17.41 -2.91
CA ALA A 169 -23.75 16.21 -2.37
C ALA A 169 -23.54 16.29 -0.84
N VAL A 170 -23.34 15.11 -0.22
CA VAL A 170 -22.98 14.96 1.19
C VAL A 170 -21.51 14.57 1.30
N LEU A 171 -20.72 15.34 2.05
CA LEU A 171 -19.31 15.08 2.36
C LEU A 171 -19.16 14.52 3.79
N ILE A 172 -18.51 13.37 3.91
CA ILE A 172 -18.10 12.77 5.16
C ILE A 172 -16.67 13.18 5.49
N THR A 173 -16.47 13.71 6.69
CA THR A 173 -15.18 14.18 7.23
C THR A 173 -14.88 13.58 8.60
N GLU A 174 -13.64 13.72 9.04
CA GLU A 174 -13.17 13.18 10.33
C GLU A 174 -12.26 14.18 11.04
N GLY A 175 -12.52 14.40 12.32
CA GLY A 175 -11.74 15.31 13.16
C GLY A 175 -11.91 16.79 12.85
N GLU A 176 -11.47 17.61 13.81
CA GLU A 176 -11.55 19.07 13.76
C GLU A 176 -10.73 19.65 12.60
N GLY A 177 -9.46 19.25 12.49
CA GLY A 177 -8.51 19.87 11.55
C GLY A 177 -8.89 19.73 10.07
N THR A 178 -9.79 18.83 9.71
CA THR A 178 -10.27 18.65 8.32
C THR A 178 -11.71 19.13 8.11
N THR A 179 -12.48 19.32 9.19
CA THR A 179 -13.89 19.75 9.13
C THR A 179 -14.01 21.26 9.25
N THR A 180 -13.36 21.85 10.25
CA THR A 180 -13.36 23.29 10.54
C THR A 180 -13.07 24.18 9.32
N PRO A 181 -12.02 23.93 8.49
CA PRO A 181 -11.75 24.77 7.34
C PRO A 181 -12.85 24.73 6.25
N LEU A 182 -13.61 23.63 6.16
CA LEU A 182 -14.72 23.52 5.21
C LEU A 182 -15.90 24.41 5.62
N PHE A 183 -16.22 24.47 6.93
CA PHE A 183 -17.22 25.42 7.44
C PHE A 183 -16.75 26.87 7.32
N VAL A 184 -15.44 27.15 7.47
CA VAL A 184 -14.91 28.49 7.19
C VAL A 184 -15.18 28.88 5.72
N LEU A 185 -14.92 27.98 4.78
CA LEU A 185 -15.19 28.20 3.36
C LEU A 185 -16.68 28.44 3.08
N GLN A 186 -17.58 27.66 3.68
CA GLN A 186 -19.01 27.83 3.51
C GLN A 186 -19.53 29.13 4.15
N ASP A 187 -19.29 29.32 5.45
CA ASP A 187 -19.94 30.38 6.21
C ASP A 187 -19.28 31.75 6.02
N ALA A 188 -17.94 31.81 5.91
CA ALA A 188 -17.20 33.08 5.81
C ALA A 188 -16.89 33.50 4.38
N LEU A 189 -16.77 32.54 3.46
CA LEU A 189 -16.37 32.77 2.07
C LEU A 189 -17.43 32.37 1.04
N ASN A 190 -18.58 31.85 1.48
CA ASN A 190 -19.71 31.47 0.63
C ASN A 190 -19.33 30.48 -0.50
N VAL A 191 -18.42 29.56 -0.20
CA VAL A 191 -17.95 28.52 -1.14
C VAL A 191 -18.74 27.24 -0.91
N ARG A 192 -19.40 26.73 -1.96
CA ARG A 192 -20.08 25.42 -1.96
C ARG A 192 -21.04 25.23 -0.78
N THR A 193 -21.85 26.24 -0.51
CA THR A 193 -22.91 26.20 0.54
C THR A 193 -24.03 25.22 0.21
N ASP A 194 -24.05 24.68 -1.00
CA ASP A 194 -24.92 23.58 -1.44
C ASP A 194 -24.51 22.20 -0.88
N VAL A 195 -23.25 22.03 -0.45
CA VAL A 195 -22.74 20.74 0.05
C VAL A 195 -23.09 20.57 1.53
N VAL A 196 -23.60 19.40 1.90
CA VAL A 196 -23.81 19.03 3.30
C VAL A 196 -22.53 18.40 3.84
N ILE A 197 -21.96 18.94 4.92
CA ILE A 197 -20.78 18.37 5.59
C ILE A 197 -21.23 17.63 6.84
N LEU A 198 -20.82 16.37 6.99
CA LEU A 198 -21.08 15.54 8.18
C LEU A 198 -19.76 15.03 8.76
N ASN A 199 -19.54 15.32 10.04
CA ASN A 199 -18.37 14.85 10.77
C ASN A 199 -18.66 13.53 11.49
N LEU A 200 -17.79 12.53 11.32
CA LEU A 200 -17.98 11.19 11.90
C LEU A 200 -18.09 11.17 13.43
N GLU A 201 -17.36 12.02 14.15
CA GLU A 201 -17.43 12.07 15.62
C GLU A 201 -18.83 12.51 16.08
N MET A 202 -19.41 13.52 15.43
CA MET A 202 -20.78 13.98 15.72
C MET A 202 -21.84 12.94 15.32
N LEU A 203 -21.61 12.18 14.24
CA LEU A 203 -22.53 11.13 13.78
C LEU A 203 -22.66 9.95 14.75
N ASN A 204 -21.79 9.83 15.76
CA ASN A 204 -21.96 8.86 16.84
C ASN A 204 -23.00 9.28 17.89
N HIS A 205 -23.61 10.47 17.76
CA HIS A 205 -24.59 10.99 18.71
C HIS A 205 -26.01 10.97 18.09
N ALA A 206 -26.89 10.12 18.64
CA ALA A 206 -28.25 9.92 18.12
C ALA A 206 -29.05 11.23 18.00
N ASP A 207 -28.98 12.10 19.02
CA ASP A 207 -29.71 13.38 19.03
C ASP A 207 -29.23 14.36 17.96
N TYR A 208 -27.94 14.31 17.59
CA TYR A 208 -27.40 15.08 16.48
C TYR A 208 -27.86 14.50 15.15
N VAL A 209 -27.70 13.19 14.95
CA VAL A 209 -28.13 12.48 13.73
C VAL A 209 -29.60 12.76 13.45
N GLN A 210 -30.47 12.62 14.46
CA GLN A 210 -31.91 12.85 14.31
C GLN A 210 -32.21 14.26 13.79
N ARG A 211 -31.67 15.29 14.45
CA ARG A 211 -31.95 16.70 14.11
C ARG A 211 -31.28 17.10 12.80
N LYS A 212 -30.01 16.71 12.58
CA LYS A 212 -29.25 17.08 11.39
C LYS A 212 -29.85 16.45 10.14
N PHE A 213 -30.23 15.16 10.21
CA PHE A 213 -30.78 14.47 9.04
C PHE A 213 -32.16 15.02 8.68
N ALA A 214 -32.97 15.37 9.67
CA ALA A 214 -34.22 16.10 9.42
C ALA A 214 -33.98 17.48 8.77
N GLN A 215 -32.96 18.23 9.23
CA GLN A 215 -32.61 19.53 8.67
C GLN A 215 -32.18 19.44 7.18
N VAL A 216 -31.42 18.40 6.83
CA VAL A 216 -30.79 18.28 5.49
C VAL A 216 -31.47 17.26 4.56
N GLY A 217 -32.63 16.74 4.96
CA GLY A 217 -33.44 15.84 4.12
C GLY A 217 -32.86 14.43 3.94
N LEU A 218 -32.23 13.89 4.98
CA LEU A 218 -31.73 12.51 5.04
C LEU A 218 -32.69 11.62 5.85
N ASN A 219 -32.84 10.38 5.39
CA ASN A 219 -33.47 9.29 6.11
C ASN A 219 -32.60 8.87 7.30
N GLN A 220 -33.28 8.56 8.41
CA GLN A 220 -32.65 8.16 9.67
C GLN A 220 -31.95 6.81 9.58
N ILE A 221 -30.88 6.62 10.35
CA ILE A 221 -30.15 5.35 10.50
C ILE A 221 -30.17 4.91 11.97
N GLU A 222 -30.22 3.61 12.23
CA GLU A 222 -30.23 3.05 13.60
C GLU A 222 -28.82 2.92 14.17
N LEU A 223 -28.39 3.81 15.06
CA LEU A 223 -27.05 3.70 15.67
C LEU A 223 -26.93 2.41 16.53
N ASN A 224 -26.14 1.45 16.07
CA ASN A 224 -25.87 0.20 16.79
C ASN A 224 -24.57 0.31 17.61
N ASN A 225 -24.71 0.51 18.92
CA ASN A 225 -23.59 0.65 19.86
C ASN A 225 -22.81 -0.66 20.13
N ALA A 226 -23.25 -1.81 19.60
CA ALA A 226 -22.63 -3.11 19.88
C ALA A 226 -21.60 -3.58 18.83
N ILE A 227 -21.39 -2.81 17.75
CA ILE A 227 -20.47 -3.18 16.67
C ILE A 227 -19.11 -2.51 16.89
N ALA A 228 -18.02 -3.27 16.76
CA ALA A 228 -16.63 -2.87 17.03
C ALA A 228 -16.08 -1.72 16.14
N SER A 229 -16.92 -1.10 15.29
CA SER A 229 -16.56 0.02 14.41
C SER A 229 -17.80 0.82 13.99
N SER A 230 -18.40 1.55 14.95
CA SER A 230 -19.60 2.38 14.72
C SER A 230 -19.47 3.30 13.50
N ASN A 231 -18.32 3.93 13.30
CA ASN A 231 -18.04 4.78 12.14
C ASN A 231 -18.10 4.02 10.81
N ALA A 232 -17.48 2.83 10.74
CA ALA A 232 -17.48 2.02 9.53
C ALA A 232 -18.89 1.57 9.14
N TRP A 233 -19.68 1.22 10.16
CA TRP A 233 -21.09 0.90 9.98
C TRP A 233 -21.88 2.13 9.49
N ILE A 234 -21.75 3.29 10.14
CA ILE A 234 -22.40 4.55 9.71
C ILE A 234 -22.09 4.85 8.25
N CYS A 235 -20.81 4.86 7.87
CA CYS A 235 -20.38 5.06 6.48
C CYS A 235 -21.11 4.11 5.53
N SER A 236 -21.18 2.81 5.84
CA SER A 236 -21.83 1.82 4.97
C SER A 236 -23.35 2.01 4.81
N GLN A 237 -24.03 2.50 5.85
CA GLN A 237 -25.49 2.62 5.86
C GLN A 237 -25.99 3.89 5.20
N LEU A 238 -25.20 4.97 5.24
CA LEU A 238 -25.61 6.27 4.73
C LEU A 238 -26.07 6.23 3.26
N PRO A 239 -25.27 5.73 2.29
CA PRO A 239 -25.69 5.68 0.90
C PRO A 239 -26.86 4.71 0.66
N THR A 240 -26.89 3.59 1.39
CA THR A 240 -27.92 2.55 1.27
C THR A 240 -29.29 3.06 1.70
N THR A 241 -29.33 3.83 2.79
CA THR A 241 -30.58 4.39 3.36
C THR A 241 -31.02 5.65 2.62
N ASN A 242 -30.10 6.31 1.92
CA ASN A 242 -30.32 7.59 1.23
C ASN A 242 -29.92 7.52 -0.26
N PRO A 243 -30.54 6.64 -1.07
CA PRO A 243 -30.16 6.46 -2.48
C PRO A 243 -30.42 7.71 -3.35
N HIS A 244 -31.20 8.68 -2.85
CA HIS A 244 -31.47 9.96 -3.51
C HIS A 244 -30.35 10.99 -3.34
N LYS A 245 -29.36 10.74 -2.48
CA LYS A 245 -28.22 11.63 -2.23
C LYS A 245 -26.91 10.96 -2.63
N LYS A 246 -25.97 11.77 -3.11
CA LYS A 246 -24.60 11.31 -3.41
C LYS A 246 -23.69 11.54 -2.20
N PHE A 247 -23.02 10.47 -1.78
CA PHE A 247 -22.11 10.50 -0.64
C PHE A 247 -20.66 10.48 -1.11
N TYR A 248 -19.89 11.40 -0.55
CA TYR A 248 -18.47 11.55 -0.76
C TYR A 248 -17.74 11.40 0.55
N TYR A 249 -16.55 10.81 0.50
CA TYR A 249 -15.69 10.59 1.65
C TYR A 249 -14.38 11.32 1.39
N ALA A 250 -14.02 12.28 2.24
CA ALA A 250 -12.75 12.98 2.09
C ALA A 250 -11.58 11.98 2.15
N LEU A 251 -10.50 12.23 1.40
CA LEU A 251 -9.32 11.34 1.44
C LEU A 251 -8.59 11.33 2.80
N THR A 252 -9.00 12.21 3.72
CA THR A 252 -8.54 12.26 5.11
C THR A 252 -9.32 11.35 6.06
N VAL A 253 -10.45 10.75 5.62
CA VAL A 253 -11.19 9.78 6.44
C VAL A 253 -10.37 8.51 6.62
N GLY A 254 -10.30 8.01 7.85
CA GLY A 254 -9.53 6.82 8.21
C GLY A 254 -9.95 5.58 7.42
N ARG A 255 -8.96 4.79 6.98
CA ARG A 255 -9.19 3.60 6.14
C ARG A 255 -10.16 2.60 6.78
N ASP A 256 -10.06 2.39 8.08
CA ASP A 256 -10.92 1.47 8.81
C ASP A 256 -12.39 1.90 8.77
N ASN A 257 -12.66 3.22 8.71
CA ASN A 257 -14.01 3.78 8.63
C ASN A 257 -14.66 3.60 7.25
N ILE A 258 -13.89 3.36 6.19
CA ILE A 258 -14.40 3.21 4.83
C ILE A 258 -14.15 1.82 4.23
N GLN A 259 -13.48 0.94 4.97
CA GLN A 259 -13.16 -0.43 4.55
C GLN A 259 -14.38 -1.22 4.03
N PRO A 260 -15.59 -1.14 4.63
CA PRO A 260 -16.77 -1.84 4.11
C PRO A 260 -17.23 -1.35 2.73
N LEU A 261 -16.84 -0.14 2.33
CA LEU A 261 -17.25 0.51 1.09
C LEU A 261 -16.19 0.44 -0.01
N LYS A 262 -15.03 -0.18 0.23
CA LYS A 262 -13.85 -0.06 -0.66
C LYS A 262 -14.13 -0.38 -2.14
N GLU A 263 -15.00 -1.36 -2.41
CA GLU A 263 -15.36 -1.77 -3.78
C GLU A 263 -16.33 -0.80 -4.48
N TYR A 264 -16.93 0.13 -3.73
CA TYR A 264 -17.92 1.10 -4.20
C TYR A 264 -17.40 2.54 -4.15
N LEU A 265 -16.14 2.75 -3.79
CA LEU A 265 -15.53 4.08 -3.67
C LEU A 265 -14.63 4.39 -4.86
N TYR A 266 -14.95 5.47 -5.56
CA TYR A 266 -14.20 5.95 -6.71
C TYR A 266 -13.56 7.30 -6.39
N VAL A 267 -12.23 7.38 -6.46
CA VAL A 267 -11.50 8.64 -6.26
C VAL A 267 -11.80 9.59 -7.42
N VAL A 268 -12.34 10.78 -7.13
CA VAL A 268 -12.71 11.79 -8.15
C VAL A 268 -12.01 13.14 -7.94
N GLY A 269 -11.05 13.18 -7.01
CA GLY A 269 -10.32 14.37 -6.60
C GLY A 269 -9.74 14.16 -5.21
N LEU A 270 -9.94 15.13 -4.31
CA LEU A 270 -9.60 15.01 -2.89
C LEU A 270 -10.74 14.38 -2.04
N ALA A 271 -11.70 13.77 -2.71
CA ALA A 271 -12.73 12.93 -2.12
C ALA A 271 -13.02 11.72 -3.02
N SER A 272 -13.54 10.66 -2.42
CA SER A 272 -14.05 9.48 -3.12
C SER A 272 -15.57 9.49 -3.12
N VAL A 273 -16.19 9.31 -4.28
CA VAL A 273 -17.65 9.18 -4.42
C VAL A 273 -18.06 7.72 -4.23
N HIS A 274 -19.15 7.50 -3.50
CA HIS A 274 -19.79 6.18 -3.43
C HIS A 274 -20.69 5.95 -4.64
N SER A 275 -20.49 4.83 -5.34
CA SER A 275 -21.34 4.39 -6.45
C SER A 275 -21.44 2.86 -6.49
N ALA A 276 -22.67 2.35 -6.59
CA ALA A 276 -22.91 0.92 -6.82
C ALA A 276 -22.60 0.48 -8.26
N ASN A 277 -22.52 1.45 -9.19
CA ASN A 277 -22.21 1.24 -10.60
C ASN A 277 -20.79 1.69 -10.91
N SER A 278 -20.19 1.11 -11.94
CA SER A 278 -18.93 1.60 -12.48
C SER A 278 -19.03 3.08 -12.87
N LEU A 279 -17.97 3.82 -12.59
CA LEU A 279 -17.92 5.27 -12.77
C LEU A 279 -16.58 5.64 -13.41
N ASP A 280 -16.62 6.44 -14.48
CA ASP A 280 -15.42 7.00 -15.10
C ASP A 280 -14.87 8.11 -14.20
N ASN A 281 -14.09 7.69 -13.22
CA ASN A 281 -13.55 8.56 -12.20
C ASN A 281 -12.35 9.36 -12.73
N VAL A 282 -11.62 8.84 -13.71
CA VAL A 282 -10.48 9.52 -14.35
C VAL A 282 -10.94 10.77 -15.09
N SER A 283 -12.06 10.71 -15.83
CA SER A 283 -12.62 11.90 -16.47
C SER A 283 -13.08 12.96 -15.47
N GLN A 284 -13.61 12.56 -14.32
CA GLN A 284 -13.97 13.49 -13.25
C GLN A 284 -12.75 14.11 -12.58
N ILE A 285 -11.71 13.31 -12.29
CA ILE A 285 -10.42 13.80 -11.80
C ILE A 285 -9.88 14.85 -12.78
N ARG A 286 -9.83 14.54 -14.08
CA ARG A 286 -9.37 15.47 -15.12
C ARG A 286 -10.13 16.78 -15.06
N HIS A 287 -11.46 16.72 -15.12
CA HIS A 287 -12.29 17.91 -15.06
C HIS A 287 -12.03 18.74 -13.80
N ASN A 288 -11.96 18.11 -12.64
CA ASN A 288 -11.76 18.81 -11.38
C ASN A 288 -10.35 19.44 -11.28
N LEU A 289 -9.29 18.69 -11.63
CA LEU A 289 -7.91 19.19 -11.57
C LEU A 289 -7.63 20.29 -12.60
N GLU A 290 -8.14 20.15 -13.83
CA GLU A 290 -7.87 21.10 -14.91
C GLU A 290 -8.73 22.37 -14.83
N THR A 291 -9.93 22.31 -14.25
CA THR A 291 -10.90 23.41 -14.35
C THR A 291 -11.37 24.01 -13.03
N LYS A 292 -11.23 23.29 -11.90
CA LYS A 292 -11.75 23.75 -10.61
C LYS A 292 -10.69 23.92 -9.54
N PHE A 293 -9.63 23.10 -9.56
CA PHE A 293 -8.67 23.07 -8.47
C PHE A 293 -7.69 24.25 -8.52
N MET A 294 -7.43 24.82 -7.35
CA MET A 294 -6.35 25.77 -7.14
C MET A 294 -5.06 24.99 -6.90
N LEU A 295 -4.19 24.86 -7.91
CA LEU A 295 -2.96 24.06 -7.81
C LEU A 295 -1.69 24.90 -7.61
N ASP A 296 -1.74 26.21 -7.85
CA ASP A 296 -0.55 27.08 -7.84
C ASP A 296 0.15 27.11 -6.48
N TYR A 297 -0.62 27.01 -5.39
CA TYR A 297 -0.08 26.99 -4.03
C TYR A 297 0.74 25.73 -3.71
N LEU A 298 0.57 24.65 -4.49
CA LEU A 298 1.40 23.46 -4.41
C LEU A 298 2.77 23.70 -5.04
N GLN A 299 2.87 24.64 -5.99
CA GLN A 299 4.09 24.93 -6.74
C GLN A 299 4.88 26.11 -6.15
N VAL A 300 4.18 27.11 -5.63
CA VAL A 300 4.77 28.36 -5.12
C VAL A 300 4.31 28.60 -3.69
N ASN A 301 5.26 28.93 -2.82
CA ASN A 301 4.95 29.33 -1.44
C ASN A 301 4.63 30.83 -1.39
N PHE A 302 3.35 31.18 -1.52
CA PHE A 302 2.92 32.58 -1.53
C PHE A 302 2.97 33.25 -0.15
N ASN A 303 2.87 32.49 0.94
CA ASN A 303 2.64 33.02 2.29
C ASN A 303 3.80 32.76 3.26
N GLY A 304 4.92 32.20 2.78
CA GLY A 304 6.04 31.83 3.65
C GLY A 304 5.76 30.64 4.57
N GLU A 305 4.79 29.78 4.20
CA GLU A 305 4.40 28.60 4.97
C GLU A 305 5.54 27.57 5.04
N THR A 306 5.73 26.95 6.21
CA THR A 306 6.68 25.86 6.49
C THR A 306 6.08 24.50 6.16
N ASP A 307 6.92 23.46 6.04
CA ASP A 307 6.44 22.09 5.75
C ASP A 307 5.50 21.52 6.81
N SER A 308 5.54 22.05 8.04
CA SER A 308 4.62 21.65 9.12
C SER A 308 3.26 22.35 9.08
N ASP A 309 3.04 23.31 8.16
CA ASP A 309 1.73 23.95 8.05
C ASP A 309 0.68 22.95 7.55
N ALA A 310 -0.49 22.98 8.16
CA ALA A 310 -1.49 21.92 8.08
C ALA A 310 -1.87 21.56 6.63
N GLY A 311 -2.06 22.56 5.78
CA GLY A 311 -2.39 22.33 4.37
C GLY A 311 -1.28 21.64 3.57
N ARG A 312 -0.01 21.88 3.91
CA ARG A 312 1.13 21.20 3.28
C ARG A 312 1.22 19.75 3.72
N ALA A 313 0.95 19.45 4.99
CA ALA A 313 0.88 18.07 5.48
C ALA A 313 -0.18 17.23 4.72
N PHE A 314 -1.32 17.83 4.37
CA PHE A 314 -2.37 17.15 3.59
C PHE A 314 -2.14 17.14 2.08
N SER A 315 -1.17 17.92 1.55
CA SER A 315 -0.91 17.98 0.11
C SER A 315 -0.54 16.62 -0.48
N SER A 316 -0.04 15.68 0.32
CA SER A 316 0.23 14.32 -0.14
C SER A 316 -1.00 13.57 -0.65
N ASN A 317 -2.22 14.01 -0.29
CA ASN A 317 -3.47 13.45 -0.78
C ASN A 317 -3.75 13.79 -2.25
N TYR A 318 -3.09 14.81 -2.84
CA TYR A 318 -3.17 15.07 -4.29
C TYR A 318 -2.47 13.98 -5.11
N LEU A 319 -1.50 13.28 -4.54
CA LEU A 319 -0.70 12.31 -5.29
C LEU A 319 -1.56 11.19 -5.88
N LEU A 320 -2.56 10.69 -5.15
CA LEU A 320 -3.43 9.61 -5.61
C LEU A 320 -4.21 9.97 -6.89
N PRO A 321 -5.07 11.02 -6.92
CA PRO A 321 -5.76 11.40 -8.14
C PRO A 321 -4.79 11.83 -9.26
N MET A 322 -3.65 12.45 -8.93
CA MET A 322 -2.67 12.85 -9.94
C MET A 322 -1.97 11.65 -10.60
N ILE A 323 -1.69 10.56 -9.87
CA ILE A 323 -1.15 9.33 -10.44
C ILE A 323 -2.13 8.73 -11.44
N LEU A 324 -3.40 8.60 -11.06
CA LEU A 324 -4.45 8.06 -11.95
C LEU A 324 -4.60 8.89 -13.24
N LEU A 325 -4.57 10.22 -13.11
CA LEU A 325 -4.64 11.11 -14.26
C LEU A 325 -3.36 11.08 -15.12
N TYR A 326 -2.19 10.94 -14.49
CA TYR A 326 -0.91 10.82 -15.17
C TYR A 326 -0.86 9.55 -16.03
N GLU A 327 -1.28 8.41 -15.49
CA GLU A 327 -1.38 7.15 -16.23
C GLU A 327 -2.30 7.29 -17.44
N ALA A 328 -3.46 7.95 -17.27
CA ALA A 328 -4.37 8.22 -18.37
C ALA A 328 -3.74 9.12 -19.45
N TYR A 329 -3.03 10.20 -19.07
CA TYR A 329 -2.32 11.03 -20.04
C TYR A 329 -1.22 10.29 -20.79
N GLN A 330 -0.52 9.37 -20.14
CA GLN A 330 0.48 8.52 -20.81
C GLN A 330 -0.19 7.60 -21.84
N GLN A 331 -1.26 6.91 -21.45
CA GLN A 331 -2.00 5.99 -22.34
C GLN A 331 -2.63 6.72 -23.53
N GLU A 332 -3.09 7.96 -23.34
CA GLU A 332 -3.68 8.79 -24.40
C GLU A 332 -2.64 9.55 -25.24
N GLY A 333 -1.34 9.45 -24.93
CA GLY A 333 -0.27 10.17 -25.63
C GLY A 333 -0.22 11.68 -25.36
N GLN A 334 -0.86 12.17 -24.29
CA GLN A 334 -0.83 13.57 -23.88
C GLN A 334 0.45 13.91 -23.08
N LEU A 335 1.62 13.73 -23.73
CA LEU A 335 2.93 13.75 -23.07
C LEU A 335 3.25 15.05 -22.34
N GLU A 336 2.90 16.22 -22.89
CA GLU A 336 3.15 17.51 -22.23
C GLU A 336 2.29 17.68 -20.96
N LYS A 337 1.03 17.24 -20.98
CA LYS A 337 0.19 17.25 -19.78
C LYS A 337 0.73 16.30 -18.72
N ALA A 338 1.14 15.10 -19.12
CA ALA A 338 1.75 14.12 -18.22
C ALA A 338 3.03 14.68 -17.58
N LYS A 339 3.90 15.33 -18.38
CA LYS A 339 5.12 15.97 -17.90
C LYS A 339 4.86 17.10 -16.90
N ASN A 340 3.89 17.98 -17.19
CA ASN A 340 3.54 19.06 -16.27
C ASN A 340 2.96 18.52 -14.95
N LEU A 341 2.08 17.52 -15.03
CA LEU A 341 1.51 16.88 -13.85
C LEU A 341 2.57 16.16 -13.02
N ARG A 342 3.54 15.52 -13.69
CA ARG A 342 4.71 14.88 -13.05
C ARG A 342 5.52 15.87 -12.23
N ALA A 343 5.79 17.07 -12.75
CA ALA A 343 6.54 18.09 -12.00
C ALA A 343 5.82 18.49 -10.69
N ILE A 344 4.48 18.63 -10.73
CA ILE A 344 3.68 18.92 -9.53
C ILE A 344 3.77 17.75 -8.54
N MET A 345 3.60 16.51 -9.02
CA MET A 345 3.69 15.31 -8.17
C MET A 345 5.07 15.16 -7.50
N GLU A 346 6.15 15.34 -8.24
CA GLU A 346 7.52 15.24 -7.71
C GLU A 346 7.77 16.31 -6.64
N LYS A 347 7.24 17.52 -6.82
CA LYS A 347 7.32 18.58 -5.83
C LYS A 347 6.50 18.25 -4.57
N VAL A 348 5.24 17.87 -4.72
CA VAL A 348 4.39 17.46 -3.58
C VAL A 348 5.02 16.28 -2.83
N ALA A 349 5.60 15.32 -3.55
CA ALA A 349 6.31 14.19 -2.95
C ALA A 349 7.57 14.63 -2.19
N ALA A 350 8.28 15.65 -2.69
CA ALA A 350 9.42 16.23 -2.01
C ALA A 350 9.03 16.89 -0.69
N ASP A 351 8.02 17.76 -0.74
CA ASP A 351 7.57 18.56 0.40
C ASP A 351 6.91 17.69 1.49
N THR A 352 6.44 16.49 1.14
CA THR A 352 5.75 15.56 2.06
C THR A 352 6.54 14.32 2.44
N GLY A 353 7.82 14.23 2.04
CA GLY A 353 8.68 13.08 2.37
C GLY A 353 8.31 11.78 1.66
N LYS A 354 7.59 11.84 0.52
CA LYS A 354 7.11 10.70 -0.27
C LYS A 354 7.86 10.50 -1.59
N LYS A 355 9.07 11.08 -1.75
CA LYS A 355 9.88 11.01 -2.99
C LYS A 355 10.07 9.59 -3.50
N GLU A 356 10.47 8.66 -2.62
CA GLU A 356 10.76 7.27 -3.01
C GLU A 356 9.51 6.53 -3.51
N MET A 357 8.39 6.72 -2.79
CA MET A 357 7.10 6.16 -3.18
C MET A 357 6.69 6.64 -4.57
N ILE A 358 6.77 7.95 -4.84
CA ILE A 358 6.37 8.52 -6.12
C ILE A 358 7.37 8.20 -7.23
N ALA A 359 8.67 8.15 -6.94
CA ALA A 359 9.67 7.68 -7.89
C ALA A 359 9.37 6.24 -8.34
N HIS A 360 8.88 5.37 -7.46
CA HIS A 360 8.44 4.02 -7.87
C HIS A 360 7.35 4.08 -8.93
N TYR A 361 6.24 4.83 -8.70
CA TYR A 361 5.13 4.93 -9.66
C TYR A 361 5.49 5.67 -10.97
N LEU A 362 6.29 6.73 -10.88
CA LEU A 362 6.69 7.52 -12.05
C LEU A 362 7.80 6.88 -12.88
N ASN A 363 8.59 5.99 -12.28
CA ASN A 363 9.63 5.24 -12.96
C ASN A 363 9.16 3.84 -13.36
N SER A 364 8.15 3.26 -12.71
CA SER A 364 7.45 2.07 -13.21
C SER A 364 6.63 2.35 -14.47
N THR A 365 6.36 3.63 -14.76
CA THR A 365 5.74 4.11 -16.01
C THR A 365 6.76 4.60 -17.05
N LEU A 366 8.05 4.66 -16.72
CA LEU A 366 9.10 4.63 -17.74
C LEU A 366 9.28 3.16 -18.14
N VAL A 367 8.32 2.63 -18.91
CA VAL A 367 8.60 1.45 -19.73
C VAL A 367 9.67 1.91 -20.71
N GLU A 368 10.93 1.67 -20.35
CA GLU A 368 12.05 1.89 -21.25
C GLU A 368 11.84 0.93 -22.42
N VAL A 369 11.36 1.49 -23.53
CA VAL A 369 10.95 0.70 -24.70
C VAL A 369 12.18 -0.01 -25.23
N ILE A 370 12.19 -1.34 -25.15
CA ILE A 370 13.18 -2.16 -25.85
C ILE A 370 12.90 -1.99 -27.34
N PRO A 371 13.78 -1.33 -28.12
CA PRO A 371 13.51 -1.09 -29.53
C PRO A 371 13.31 -2.42 -30.24
N TYR A 372 12.29 -2.53 -31.10
CA TYR A 372 12.01 -3.75 -31.83
C TYR A 372 12.94 -3.91 -33.03
N PHE A 373 13.66 -5.03 -33.04
CA PHE A 373 14.36 -5.57 -34.20
C PHE A 373 13.89 -7.03 -34.38
N PRO A 374 13.65 -7.50 -35.60
CA PRO A 374 13.26 -8.89 -35.81
C PRO A 374 14.33 -9.86 -35.27
N PHE A 375 13.93 -10.74 -34.36
CA PHE A 375 14.77 -11.82 -33.84
C PHE A 375 14.04 -13.15 -34.04
N ALA A 376 14.74 -14.15 -34.60
CA ALA A 376 14.13 -15.44 -34.88
C ALA A 376 13.76 -16.17 -33.58
N LEU A 377 12.48 -16.09 -33.20
CA LEU A 377 11.89 -16.90 -32.14
C LEU A 377 11.19 -18.12 -32.72
N ASP A 378 11.39 -19.27 -32.08
CA ASP A 378 10.54 -20.45 -32.29
C ASP A 378 9.26 -20.28 -31.47
N VAL A 379 8.30 -19.55 -32.04
CA VAL A 379 7.04 -19.18 -31.38
C VAL A 379 6.28 -20.41 -30.88
N LYS A 380 6.29 -21.49 -31.66
CA LYS A 380 5.59 -22.72 -31.32
C LYS A 380 6.17 -23.37 -30.06
N SER A 381 7.50 -23.50 -29.99
CA SER A 381 8.16 -24.03 -28.78
C SER A 381 7.84 -23.18 -27.55
N TRP A 382 7.75 -21.86 -27.73
CA TRP A 382 7.39 -20.94 -26.64
C TRP A 382 5.95 -21.14 -26.18
N GLU A 383 4.99 -21.21 -27.09
CA GLU A 383 3.58 -21.45 -26.76
C GLU A 383 3.37 -22.78 -26.02
N ASP A 384 4.11 -23.82 -26.39
CA ASP A 384 4.11 -25.13 -25.74
C ASP A 384 4.64 -25.08 -24.30
N ASP A 385 5.37 -24.02 -23.93
CA ASP A 385 5.86 -23.81 -22.57
C ASP A 385 4.86 -23.09 -21.65
N PHE A 386 3.74 -22.56 -22.15
CA PHE A 386 2.74 -21.90 -21.30
C PHE A 386 1.57 -22.81 -20.89
N ARG A 387 1.06 -22.61 -19.67
CA ARG A 387 -0.09 -23.36 -19.11
C ARG A 387 -1.22 -22.38 -18.75
N PRO A 388 -2.48 -22.70 -19.10
CA PRO A 388 -3.61 -21.82 -18.79
C PRO A 388 -3.90 -21.79 -17.29
N VAL A 389 -3.93 -20.59 -16.72
CA VAL A 389 -4.38 -20.32 -15.34
C VAL A 389 -5.83 -19.83 -15.36
N ALA A 390 -6.17 -18.92 -16.26
CA ALA A 390 -7.53 -18.44 -16.52
C ALA A 390 -7.78 -18.36 -18.04
N GLU A 391 -8.96 -17.88 -18.46
CA GLU A 391 -9.31 -17.77 -19.88
C GLU A 391 -8.28 -16.93 -20.68
N LEU A 392 -7.82 -15.83 -20.09
CA LEU A 392 -6.90 -14.88 -20.73
C LEU A 392 -5.49 -14.89 -20.13
N ILE A 393 -5.26 -15.67 -19.07
CA ILE A 393 -3.98 -15.66 -18.32
C ILE A 393 -3.32 -17.02 -18.37
N TYR A 394 -2.05 -17.03 -18.78
CA TYR A 394 -1.19 -18.20 -18.86
C TYR A 394 0.09 -17.97 -18.07
N ALA A 395 0.65 -19.04 -17.50
CA ALA A 395 1.94 -19.01 -16.81
C ALA A 395 2.96 -19.90 -17.54
N GLY A 396 4.21 -19.46 -17.63
CA GLY A 396 5.30 -20.30 -18.13
C GLY A 396 5.47 -21.54 -17.25
N ASN A 397 5.74 -22.70 -17.84
CA ASN A 397 5.78 -23.98 -17.14
C ASN A 397 6.99 -24.12 -16.19
N THR A 398 8.03 -23.32 -16.36
CA THR A 398 9.22 -23.22 -15.49
C THR A 398 9.56 -21.77 -15.20
N GLU A 399 10.52 -21.55 -14.30
CA GLU A 399 11.28 -20.31 -14.26
C GLU A 399 11.98 -20.06 -15.61
N VAL A 400 12.29 -18.80 -15.91
CA VAL A 400 13.10 -18.44 -17.08
C VAL A 400 14.49 -19.03 -16.93
N THR A 401 14.93 -19.77 -17.93
CA THR A 401 16.22 -20.47 -17.93
C THR A 401 17.38 -19.57 -18.37
N ASN A 402 18.61 -19.95 -18.03
CA ASN A 402 19.82 -19.29 -18.51
C ASN A 402 19.87 -19.21 -20.05
N ALA A 403 19.46 -20.27 -20.76
CA ALA A 403 19.43 -20.26 -22.22
C ALA A 403 18.42 -19.24 -22.77
N GLN A 404 17.23 -19.16 -22.17
CA GLN A 404 16.19 -18.21 -22.53
C GLN A 404 16.62 -16.76 -22.27
N TYR A 405 17.24 -16.48 -21.12
CA TYR A 405 17.70 -15.13 -20.78
C TYR A 405 18.92 -14.70 -21.62
N ASN A 406 19.86 -15.59 -21.89
CA ASN A 406 21.00 -15.28 -22.75
C ASN A 406 20.61 -14.97 -24.21
N ARG A 407 19.47 -15.50 -24.71
CA ARG A 407 18.93 -15.08 -26.02
C ARG A 407 18.51 -13.62 -26.04
N PHE A 408 17.95 -13.11 -24.93
CA PHE A 408 17.66 -11.68 -24.78
C PHE A 408 18.96 -10.85 -24.73
N LEU A 409 19.99 -11.30 -24.01
CA LEU A 409 21.28 -10.59 -24.01
C LEU A 409 21.94 -10.60 -25.40
N GLU A 410 21.88 -11.73 -26.12
CA GLU A 410 22.36 -11.85 -27.50
C GLU A 410 21.64 -10.87 -28.44
N TYR A 411 20.32 -10.72 -28.26
CA TYR A 411 19.52 -9.73 -28.99
C TYR A 411 20.04 -8.30 -28.77
N LEU A 412 20.30 -7.91 -27.52
CA LEU A 412 20.81 -6.58 -27.20
C LEU A 412 22.20 -6.36 -27.83
N GLN A 413 23.07 -7.36 -27.75
CA GLN A 413 24.42 -7.31 -28.35
C GLN A 413 24.38 -7.18 -29.88
N LYS A 414 23.61 -8.05 -30.56
CA LYS A 414 23.51 -8.06 -32.03
C LYS A 414 23.01 -6.74 -32.59
N ASN A 415 22.09 -6.09 -31.87
CA ASN A 415 21.51 -4.81 -32.26
C ASN A 415 22.29 -3.59 -31.72
N LYS A 416 23.49 -3.80 -31.17
CA LYS A 416 24.38 -2.74 -30.65
C LYS A 416 23.73 -1.87 -29.57
N LEU A 417 22.81 -2.44 -28.78
CA LEU A 417 22.16 -1.81 -27.64
C LEU A 417 23.04 -1.95 -26.39
N ILE A 418 24.26 -1.39 -26.46
CA ILE A 418 25.33 -1.62 -25.47
C ILE A 418 24.88 -1.18 -24.07
N ASP A 419 24.26 -0.01 -23.94
CA ASP A 419 23.82 0.52 -22.64
C ASP A 419 22.75 -0.37 -21.99
N LEU A 420 21.81 -0.90 -22.79
CA LEU A 420 20.79 -1.83 -22.31
C LEU A 420 21.41 -3.19 -21.96
N HIS A 421 22.35 -3.69 -22.77
CA HIS A 421 23.07 -4.92 -22.47
C HIS A 421 23.84 -4.81 -21.14
N GLU A 422 24.59 -3.73 -20.93
CA GLU A 422 25.36 -3.52 -19.70
C GLU A 422 24.47 -3.38 -18.47
N ARG A 423 23.26 -2.82 -18.64
CA ARG A 423 22.28 -2.66 -17.55
C ARG A 423 21.55 -3.96 -17.20
N TYR A 424 21.26 -4.80 -18.19
CA TYR A 424 20.41 -5.99 -18.01
C TYR A 424 21.18 -7.31 -18.00
N LYS A 425 22.50 -7.30 -18.20
CA LYS A 425 23.33 -8.50 -18.00
C LYS A 425 23.23 -9.00 -16.55
N PHE A 426 23.62 -10.24 -16.35
CA PHE A 426 23.76 -10.81 -15.02
C PHE A 426 24.73 -9.98 -14.15
N ASP A 427 24.33 -9.70 -12.91
CA ASP A 427 25.08 -8.90 -11.95
C ASP A 427 25.79 -9.80 -10.94
N PHE A 428 27.12 -9.90 -11.08
CA PHE A 428 27.97 -10.65 -10.16
C PHE A 428 28.80 -9.76 -9.23
N SER A 429 28.51 -8.46 -9.17
CA SER A 429 29.30 -7.47 -8.41
C SER A 429 29.44 -7.78 -6.92
N ARG A 430 28.53 -8.58 -6.36
CA ARG A 430 28.54 -9.02 -4.97
C ARG A 430 29.43 -10.23 -4.67
N TYR A 431 29.98 -10.89 -5.69
CA TYR A 431 30.76 -12.12 -5.53
C TYR A 431 32.26 -11.87 -5.65
N GLU A 432 33.00 -12.50 -4.76
CA GLU A 432 34.46 -12.64 -4.84
C GLU A 432 34.84 -14.09 -5.19
N GLU A 433 36.10 -14.33 -5.54
CA GLU A 433 36.59 -15.68 -5.82
C GLU A 433 36.59 -16.56 -4.55
N PRO A 434 36.22 -17.86 -4.64
CA PRO A 434 35.95 -18.64 -5.86
C PRO A 434 34.48 -18.62 -6.34
N ALA A 435 33.57 -17.94 -5.62
CA ALA A 435 32.15 -17.94 -5.95
C ALA A 435 31.86 -17.19 -7.26
N LEU A 436 32.62 -16.14 -7.55
CA LEU A 436 32.52 -15.38 -8.80
C LEU A 436 32.74 -16.26 -10.04
N ALA A 437 33.78 -17.10 -10.04
CA ALA A 437 34.04 -18.04 -11.14
C ALA A 437 32.88 -19.03 -11.33
N PHE A 438 32.29 -19.53 -10.24
CA PHE A 438 31.13 -20.42 -10.31
C PHE A 438 29.91 -19.71 -10.93
N MET A 439 29.55 -18.52 -10.43
CA MET A 439 28.38 -17.78 -10.94
C MET A 439 28.57 -17.34 -12.39
N THR A 440 29.80 -16.95 -12.77
CA THR A 440 30.14 -16.62 -14.16
C THR A 440 29.95 -17.84 -15.07
N ASN A 441 30.41 -19.02 -14.65
CA ASN A 441 30.24 -20.27 -15.40
C ASN A 441 28.77 -20.71 -15.49
N TYR A 442 28.01 -20.52 -14.40
CA TYR A 442 26.60 -20.83 -14.32
C TYR A 442 25.77 -20.07 -15.36
N ALA A 443 26.00 -18.77 -15.50
CA ALA A 443 25.24 -17.93 -16.43
C ALA A 443 25.77 -17.95 -17.88
N HIS A 444 26.96 -18.50 -18.11
CA HIS A 444 27.62 -18.43 -19.42
C HIS A 444 26.85 -19.25 -20.48
N PRO A 445 26.51 -18.67 -21.64
CA PRO A 445 25.84 -19.41 -22.70
C PRO A 445 26.77 -20.48 -23.28
N ARG A 446 26.31 -21.73 -23.36
CA ARG A 446 27.08 -22.84 -23.94
C ARG A 446 26.27 -23.65 -24.94
N VAL A 447 26.93 -24.18 -25.96
CA VAL A 447 26.32 -25.12 -26.89
C VAL A 447 26.30 -26.51 -26.23
N GLU A 448 25.11 -27.08 -26.07
CA GLU A 448 24.96 -28.41 -25.50
C GLU A 448 25.46 -29.50 -26.43
N THR A 449 25.98 -30.56 -25.83
CA THR A 449 26.34 -31.79 -26.53
C THR A 449 25.65 -32.97 -25.88
N LYS A 450 25.62 -34.13 -26.55
CA LYS A 450 25.07 -35.37 -25.98
C LYS A 450 25.71 -35.75 -24.62
N LYS A 451 26.92 -35.28 -24.34
CA LYS A 451 27.68 -35.60 -23.11
C LYS A 451 27.62 -34.49 -22.05
N ASN A 452 27.43 -33.23 -22.45
CA ASN A 452 27.46 -32.09 -21.54
C ASN A 452 26.25 -31.17 -21.80
N ARG A 453 25.37 -31.07 -20.81
CA ARG A 453 24.18 -30.19 -20.84
C ARG A 453 24.38 -28.84 -20.13
N TYR A 454 25.52 -28.65 -19.45
CA TYR A 454 25.90 -27.41 -18.75
C TYR A 454 24.76 -26.84 -17.88
N PHE A 455 24.71 -25.51 -17.68
CA PHE A 455 23.71 -24.82 -16.86
C PHE A 455 22.60 -24.15 -17.67
N ASN A 456 22.44 -24.49 -18.95
CA ASN A 456 21.47 -23.85 -19.85
C ASN A 456 20.02 -23.99 -19.40
N HIS A 457 19.67 -25.14 -18.82
CA HIS A 457 18.31 -25.47 -18.33
C HIS A 457 18.07 -25.09 -16.87
N TYR A 458 19.04 -24.40 -16.24
CA TYR A 458 18.90 -23.90 -14.88
C TYR A 458 18.27 -22.51 -14.88
N PRO A 459 17.62 -22.08 -13.78
CA PRO A 459 16.98 -20.77 -13.71
C PRO A 459 17.97 -19.62 -13.85
N ALA A 460 17.59 -18.58 -14.59
CA ALA A 460 18.30 -17.32 -14.65
C ALA A 460 18.14 -16.58 -13.31
N VAL A 461 19.27 -16.32 -12.66
CA VAL A 461 19.37 -15.68 -11.32
C VAL A 461 20.45 -14.60 -11.36
N ASN A 462 20.59 -13.80 -10.30
CA ASN A 462 21.47 -12.61 -10.31
C ASN A 462 21.12 -11.63 -11.43
N ILE A 463 19.83 -11.38 -11.62
CA ILE A 463 19.31 -10.34 -12.51
C ILE A 463 18.55 -9.31 -11.67
N SER A 464 18.45 -8.07 -12.16
CA SER A 464 17.64 -7.04 -11.51
C SER A 464 16.15 -7.20 -11.84
N PHE A 465 15.30 -6.59 -11.01
CA PHE A 465 13.86 -6.52 -11.27
C PHE A 465 13.56 -5.82 -12.60
N GLU A 466 14.32 -4.77 -12.91
CA GLU A 466 14.23 -4.02 -14.16
C GLU A 466 14.58 -4.91 -15.35
N ALA A 467 15.60 -5.77 -15.22
CA ALA A 467 16.01 -6.65 -16.29
C ALA A 467 15.00 -7.78 -16.56
N ALA A 468 14.34 -8.32 -15.51
CA ALA A 468 13.24 -9.26 -15.66
C ALA A 468 12.02 -8.65 -16.37
N ASN A 469 11.68 -7.39 -16.07
CA ASN A 469 10.62 -6.67 -16.80
C ASN A 469 11.02 -6.36 -18.24
N ALA A 470 12.25 -5.90 -18.49
CA ALA A 470 12.77 -5.67 -19.83
C ALA A 470 12.74 -6.94 -20.70
N TYR A 471 13.03 -8.10 -20.11
CA TYR A 471 12.86 -9.39 -20.75
C TYR A 471 11.42 -9.66 -21.18
N CYS A 472 10.44 -9.38 -20.31
CA CYS A 472 9.02 -9.54 -20.61
C CYS A 472 8.54 -8.59 -21.72
N GLU A 473 9.01 -7.34 -21.73
CA GLU A 473 8.74 -6.38 -22.79
C GLU A 473 9.32 -6.82 -24.13
N TRP A 474 10.59 -7.23 -24.13
CA TRP A 474 11.24 -7.77 -25.32
C TRP A 474 10.46 -8.96 -25.89
N LEU A 475 10.07 -9.92 -25.04
CA LEU A 475 9.32 -11.09 -25.45
C LEU A 475 7.94 -10.72 -26.03
N THR A 476 7.27 -9.71 -25.44
CA THR A 476 6.01 -9.15 -25.94
C THR A 476 6.15 -8.63 -27.36
N GLU A 477 7.15 -7.79 -27.61
CA GLU A 477 7.38 -7.22 -28.94
C GLU A 477 7.75 -8.30 -29.95
N GLN A 478 8.60 -9.25 -29.59
CA GLN A 478 8.98 -10.33 -30.50
C GLN A 478 7.80 -11.25 -30.84
N TYR A 479 6.99 -11.65 -29.85
CA TYR A 479 5.82 -12.49 -30.10
C TYR A 479 4.77 -11.77 -30.95
N ASN A 480 4.41 -10.54 -30.60
CA ASN A 480 3.36 -9.77 -31.29
C ASN A 480 3.72 -9.42 -32.74
N ASN A 481 5.00 -9.46 -33.10
CA ASN A 481 5.45 -9.24 -34.48
C ASN A 481 5.82 -10.54 -35.22
N ALA A 482 5.75 -11.71 -34.57
CA ALA A 482 6.09 -12.98 -35.19
C ALA A 482 5.00 -13.45 -36.18
N PRO A 483 5.37 -14.04 -37.33
CA PRO A 483 4.42 -14.40 -38.39
C PRO A 483 3.52 -15.59 -38.05
N GLU A 484 4.00 -16.56 -37.28
CA GLU A 484 3.31 -17.82 -36.97
C GLU A 484 2.92 -17.89 -35.48
N ARG A 485 2.09 -16.96 -35.02
CA ARG A 485 1.62 -16.87 -33.63
C ARG A 485 0.18 -17.31 -33.46
N LYS A 486 -0.13 -17.96 -32.33
CA LYS A 486 -1.48 -18.41 -31.97
C LYS A 486 -2.42 -17.27 -31.58
N TYR A 487 -1.91 -16.24 -30.90
CA TYR A 487 -2.71 -15.11 -30.43
C TYR A 487 -2.33 -13.82 -31.16
N LYS A 488 -3.32 -13.03 -31.57
CA LYS A 488 -3.06 -11.80 -32.33
C LYS A 488 -2.24 -10.77 -31.55
N LYS A 489 -2.56 -10.57 -30.26
CA LYS A 489 -1.87 -9.65 -29.35
C LYS A 489 -1.84 -10.17 -27.92
N VAL A 490 -0.67 -10.20 -27.31
CA VAL A 490 -0.46 -10.60 -25.91
C VAL A 490 0.40 -9.59 -25.17
N LYS A 491 0.45 -9.70 -23.85
CA LYS A 491 1.40 -9.03 -22.97
C LYS A 491 2.08 -10.06 -22.07
N PHE A 492 3.41 -10.15 -22.15
CA PHE A 492 4.20 -10.88 -21.16
C PHE A 492 4.58 -9.95 -20.01
N ARG A 493 4.53 -10.45 -18.79
CA ARG A 493 4.83 -9.70 -17.56
C ARG A 493 5.17 -10.62 -16.40
N LEU A 494 5.69 -10.03 -15.33
CA LEU A 494 5.72 -10.69 -14.02
C LEU A 494 4.29 -10.84 -13.48
N PRO A 495 3.99 -11.91 -12.73
CA PRO A 495 2.68 -12.09 -12.11
C PRO A 495 2.47 -11.12 -10.93
N SER A 496 1.22 -10.79 -10.63
CA SER A 496 0.85 -10.28 -9.31
C SER A 496 0.98 -11.38 -8.25
N LEU A 497 1.00 -11.00 -6.96
CA LEU A 497 1.01 -11.96 -5.86
C LEU A 497 -0.17 -12.95 -5.97
N ASP A 498 -1.38 -12.44 -6.20
CA ASP A 498 -2.59 -13.24 -6.27
C ASP A 498 -2.56 -14.24 -7.46
N GLU A 499 -2.15 -13.79 -8.65
CA GLU A 499 -1.99 -14.67 -9.83
C GLU A 499 -0.97 -15.78 -9.58
N TRP A 500 0.15 -15.44 -8.93
CA TRP A 500 1.20 -16.39 -8.61
C TRP A 500 0.69 -17.46 -7.64
N GLN A 501 0.01 -17.06 -6.56
CA GLN A 501 -0.53 -17.98 -5.55
C GLN A 501 -1.60 -18.91 -6.13
N ILE A 502 -2.51 -18.38 -6.96
CA ILE A 502 -3.53 -19.17 -7.68
C ILE A 502 -2.87 -20.20 -8.60
N ALA A 503 -1.84 -19.79 -9.35
CA ALA A 503 -1.09 -20.68 -10.23
C ALA A 503 -0.34 -21.77 -9.44
N ALA A 504 0.30 -21.40 -8.32
CA ALA A 504 0.97 -22.33 -7.42
C ALA A 504 0.00 -23.36 -6.82
N ALA A 505 -1.20 -22.94 -6.45
CA ALA A 505 -2.28 -23.80 -5.95
C ALA A 505 -3.02 -24.59 -7.05
N SER A 506 -2.58 -24.47 -8.32
CA SER A 506 -3.17 -25.16 -9.47
C SER A 506 -4.65 -24.87 -9.71
N ILE A 507 -5.09 -23.65 -9.44
CA ILE A 507 -6.49 -23.25 -9.64
C ILE A 507 -6.67 -22.75 -11.06
N LYS A 508 -7.48 -23.49 -11.83
CA LYS A 508 -7.81 -23.15 -13.21
C LYS A 508 -9.16 -22.45 -13.26
N ASN A 509 -9.21 -21.31 -13.95
CA ASN A 509 -10.38 -20.43 -14.05
C ASN A 509 -10.94 -20.06 -12.65
N PRO A 510 -10.13 -19.41 -11.79
CA PRO A 510 -10.56 -19.07 -10.45
C PRO A 510 -11.78 -18.14 -10.47
N THR A 511 -12.68 -18.29 -9.51
CA THR A 511 -13.84 -17.40 -9.33
C THR A 511 -13.43 -16.03 -8.76
N SER A 512 -12.29 -15.98 -8.07
CA SER A 512 -11.64 -14.81 -7.50
C SER A 512 -10.13 -15.02 -7.51
N TRP A 513 -9.35 -13.96 -7.66
CA TRP A 513 -7.89 -14.07 -7.60
C TRP A 513 -7.36 -14.27 -6.17
N LYS A 514 -8.20 -14.15 -5.14
CA LYS A 514 -7.79 -14.39 -3.75
C LYS A 514 -7.74 -15.87 -3.43
N LEU A 515 -6.55 -16.34 -3.02
CA LEU A 515 -6.32 -17.72 -2.61
C LEU A 515 -7.30 -18.19 -1.53
N ASP A 516 -7.52 -17.36 -0.50
CA ASP A 516 -8.37 -17.69 0.67
C ASP A 516 -9.86 -17.81 0.34
N GLU A 517 -10.29 -17.30 -0.82
CA GLU A 517 -11.67 -17.38 -1.29
C GLU A 517 -11.91 -18.63 -2.16
N GLN A 518 -10.87 -19.40 -2.48
CA GLN A 518 -10.99 -20.59 -3.30
C GLN A 518 -11.40 -21.82 -2.47
N GLU A 519 -12.26 -22.64 -3.06
CA GLU A 519 -12.59 -23.98 -2.57
C GLU A 519 -12.15 -25.02 -3.58
N VAL A 520 -11.67 -26.14 -3.06
CA VAL A 520 -11.01 -27.11 -3.90
C VAL A 520 -11.22 -28.55 -3.44
N GLU A 521 -11.25 -29.47 -4.40
CA GLU A 521 -11.42 -30.90 -4.12
C GLU A 521 -10.08 -31.55 -3.78
N VAL A 522 -10.01 -32.23 -2.65
CA VAL A 522 -8.83 -32.96 -2.18
C VAL A 522 -9.19 -34.43 -1.95
N LYS A 523 -8.22 -35.33 -2.14
CA LYS A 523 -8.34 -36.74 -1.78
C LYS A 523 -7.83 -36.95 -0.38
N ILE A 524 -8.70 -37.42 0.51
CA ILE A 524 -8.37 -37.73 1.90
C ILE A 524 -7.64 -39.08 1.94
N THR A 525 -6.31 -39.02 1.82
CA THR A 525 -5.43 -40.18 1.91
C THR A 525 -4.51 -40.05 3.13
N PRO A 526 -4.39 -41.08 3.99
CA PRO A 526 -3.28 -41.17 4.93
C PRO A 526 -1.93 -41.02 4.23
N LYS A 527 -0.94 -40.42 4.91
CA LYS A 527 0.44 -40.35 4.41
C LYS A 527 0.95 -41.78 4.17
N GLY A 528 1.45 -42.06 2.96
CA GLY A 528 1.81 -43.41 2.50
C GLY A 528 0.84 -44.06 1.51
N SER A 529 -0.36 -43.49 1.32
CA SER A 529 -1.42 -44.02 0.45
C SER A 529 -1.87 -43.03 -0.63
N GLU A 530 -0.97 -42.15 -1.06
CA GLU A 530 -1.27 -41.00 -1.92
C GLU A 530 -1.93 -41.39 -3.26
N PHE A 531 -1.78 -42.64 -3.71
CA PHE A 531 -2.35 -43.13 -4.96
C PHE A 531 -3.60 -44.01 -4.78
N ASP A 532 -4.24 -44.00 -3.62
CA ASP A 532 -5.50 -44.73 -3.42
C ASP A 532 -6.61 -44.18 -4.32
N LYS A 533 -7.09 -45.02 -5.24
CA LYS A 533 -8.14 -44.68 -6.19
C LYS A 533 -9.52 -44.58 -5.51
N ASN A 534 -9.68 -45.15 -4.33
CA ASN A 534 -10.93 -45.20 -3.58
C ASN A 534 -10.97 -44.15 -2.45
N ALA A 535 -9.98 -43.25 -2.38
CA ALA A 535 -9.92 -42.20 -1.38
C ALA A 535 -11.15 -41.29 -1.42
N GLU A 536 -11.66 -40.92 -0.25
CA GLU A 536 -12.76 -39.96 -0.12
C GLU A 536 -12.35 -38.60 -0.72
N ILE A 537 -13.22 -38.03 -1.55
CA ILE A 537 -13.04 -36.69 -2.09
C ILE A 537 -13.81 -35.71 -1.21
N ARG A 538 -13.13 -34.69 -0.70
CA ARG A 538 -13.72 -33.63 0.11
C ARG A 538 -13.42 -32.26 -0.49
N LYS A 539 -14.37 -31.34 -0.40
CA LYS A 539 -14.12 -29.92 -0.66
C LYS A 539 -13.53 -29.26 0.58
N VAL A 540 -12.41 -28.57 0.40
CA VAL A 540 -11.70 -27.85 1.45
C VAL A 540 -11.45 -26.42 0.97
N SER A 541 -11.61 -25.46 1.88
CA SER A 541 -11.26 -24.06 1.61
C SER A 541 -9.75 -23.91 1.64
N LEU A 542 -9.17 -23.19 0.68
CA LEU A 542 -7.75 -22.87 0.69
C LEU A 542 -7.36 -21.94 1.83
N ARG A 543 -8.31 -21.30 2.53
CA ARG A 543 -8.06 -20.57 3.79
C ARG A 543 -7.50 -21.47 4.90
N ASP A 544 -7.60 -22.79 4.76
CA ASP A 544 -7.00 -23.76 5.66
C ASP A 544 -5.47 -23.52 5.80
N PRO A 545 -4.97 -23.20 7.00
CA PRO A 545 -3.55 -22.95 7.22
C PRO A 545 -2.69 -24.22 7.09
N GLU A 546 -3.27 -25.41 6.93
CA GLU A 546 -2.50 -26.63 6.68
C GLU A 546 -2.16 -26.83 5.21
N ILE A 547 -2.78 -26.11 4.28
CA ILE A 547 -2.44 -26.18 2.85
C ILE A 547 -1.28 -25.23 2.57
N GLN A 548 -0.07 -25.80 2.55
CA GLN A 548 1.18 -25.05 2.41
C GLN A 548 1.85 -25.26 1.05
N TYR A 549 1.70 -26.44 0.43
CA TYR A 549 2.47 -26.82 -0.76
C TYR A 549 1.61 -27.21 -1.96
N PRO A 550 2.11 -27.07 -3.21
CA PRO A 550 1.34 -27.32 -4.45
C PRO A 550 0.73 -28.72 -4.59
N TRP A 551 1.30 -29.74 -3.94
CA TRP A 551 0.84 -31.13 -3.98
C TRP A 551 -0.23 -31.47 -2.93
N PHE A 552 -0.88 -30.47 -2.34
CA PHE A 552 -1.88 -30.64 -1.27
C PHE A 552 -3.12 -31.46 -1.63
N ARG A 553 -3.36 -31.69 -2.93
CA ARG A 553 -4.44 -32.53 -3.45
C ARG A 553 -4.36 -33.97 -2.93
N TYR A 554 -3.14 -34.42 -2.67
CA TYR A 554 -2.86 -35.54 -1.80
C TYR A 554 -2.87 -35.03 -0.37
N PHE A 555 -4.02 -35.10 0.31
CA PHE A 555 -4.24 -34.36 1.54
C PHE A 555 -3.22 -34.68 2.64
N GLY A 556 -2.68 -35.90 2.69
CA GLY A 556 -1.61 -36.30 3.61
C GLY A 556 -0.26 -35.59 3.40
N LEU A 557 -0.06 -34.89 2.28
CA LEU A 557 1.15 -34.14 1.94
C LEU A 557 0.96 -32.61 1.99
N ARG A 558 -0.26 -32.12 2.29
CA ARG A 558 -0.65 -30.69 2.24
C ARG A 558 0.27 -29.73 3.00
N ASN A 559 0.80 -30.20 4.14
CA ASN A 559 1.67 -29.44 5.04
C ASN A 559 3.09 -30.01 5.11
N SER A 560 3.49 -30.88 4.16
CA SER A 560 4.77 -31.58 4.21
C SER A 560 5.60 -31.31 2.95
N PRO A 561 6.86 -30.83 3.08
CA PRO A 561 7.81 -30.75 1.98
C PRO A 561 8.35 -32.11 1.53
N LEU A 562 8.05 -33.15 2.31
CA LEU A 562 8.55 -34.52 2.15
C LEU A 562 7.42 -35.47 1.75
N ASN A 563 7.74 -36.43 0.90
CA ASN A 563 6.87 -37.58 0.63
C ASN A 563 6.96 -38.66 1.73
N ASN A 564 6.26 -39.77 1.54
CA ASN A 564 6.23 -40.93 2.45
C ASN A 564 7.58 -41.68 2.59
N LYS A 565 8.54 -41.45 1.70
CA LYS A 565 9.91 -42.01 1.73
C LYS A 565 10.93 -41.03 2.31
N ASN A 566 10.49 -39.91 2.88
CA ASN A 566 11.33 -38.81 3.38
C ASN A 566 12.19 -38.16 2.28
N CYS A 567 11.76 -38.19 1.02
CA CYS A 567 12.38 -37.41 -0.05
C CYS A 567 11.66 -36.06 -0.20
N TYR A 568 12.43 -34.99 -0.43
CA TYR A 568 11.86 -33.68 -0.73
C TYR A 568 11.14 -33.66 -2.09
N LEU A 569 10.06 -32.89 -2.15
CA LEU A 569 9.23 -32.69 -3.33
C LEU A 569 9.54 -31.39 -4.09
N GLY A 570 10.54 -30.64 -3.61
CA GLY A 570 11.10 -29.44 -4.23
C GLY A 570 12.53 -29.21 -3.74
N ASN A 571 13.22 -28.24 -4.33
CA ASN A 571 14.60 -27.88 -3.97
C ASN A 571 14.60 -26.78 -2.90
N PHE A 572 15.11 -27.05 -1.70
CA PHE A 572 15.04 -26.14 -0.56
C PHE A 572 16.38 -26.09 0.18
N LYS A 573 16.48 -25.26 1.21
CA LYS A 573 17.57 -25.37 2.17
C LYS A 573 17.32 -26.58 3.07
N SER A 574 17.83 -27.73 2.68
CA SER A 574 17.70 -28.98 3.44
C SER A 574 19.00 -29.38 4.16
N GLU A 575 18.84 -30.06 5.29
CA GLU A 575 19.98 -30.69 5.99
C GLU A 575 20.57 -31.83 5.14
N PRO A 576 21.81 -32.29 5.40
CA PRO A 576 22.40 -33.45 4.72
C PRO A 576 21.68 -34.78 5.06
N CYS A 577 21.47 -35.69 4.08
CA CYS A 577 20.72 -36.95 4.34
C CYS A 577 21.60 -38.16 4.62
N ASP A 578 21.01 -39.09 5.36
CA ASP A 578 21.28 -40.53 5.27
C ASP A 578 20.18 -41.21 4.41
N CYS A 579 20.14 -40.88 3.11
CA CYS A 579 19.09 -41.35 2.19
C CYS A 579 19.21 -42.86 1.90
N PRO A 580 18.25 -43.73 2.31
CA PRO A 580 18.39 -45.19 2.22
C PRO A 580 18.41 -45.75 0.78
N GLY A 581 17.92 -44.97 -0.20
CA GLY A 581 17.74 -45.40 -1.59
C GLY A 581 18.92 -45.13 -2.52
N TYR A 582 19.98 -44.44 -2.06
CA TYR A 582 21.08 -44.03 -2.93
C TYR A 582 22.23 -45.05 -2.89
N LYS A 583 22.51 -45.70 -4.03
CA LYS A 583 23.68 -46.59 -4.20
C LYS A 583 24.79 -45.80 -4.94
N GLY A 584 25.61 -45.04 -4.21
CA GLY A 584 26.70 -44.23 -4.79
C GLY A 584 27.26 -43.17 -3.85
N ILE A 585 27.98 -42.18 -4.40
CA ILE A 585 28.40 -40.96 -3.66
C ILE A 585 27.14 -40.27 -3.18
N ARG A 586 27.01 -40.09 -1.86
CA ARG A 586 25.82 -39.49 -1.24
C ARG A 586 25.55 -38.12 -1.86
N PRO A 587 24.28 -37.79 -2.20
CA PRO A 587 23.96 -36.43 -2.60
C PRO A 587 24.33 -35.48 -1.46
N PRO A 588 24.78 -34.25 -1.77
CA PRO A 588 25.20 -33.29 -0.75
C PRO A 588 24.05 -32.93 0.21
N ASN A 589 22.80 -32.92 -0.28
CA ASN A 589 21.59 -32.52 0.45
C ASN A 589 20.42 -33.51 0.26
N ASN A 590 19.41 -33.49 1.14
CA ASN A 590 18.24 -34.38 1.11
C ASN A 590 17.36 -34.25 -0.15
N ASP A 591 17.41 -33.12 -0.83
CA ASP A 591 16.65 -32.81 -2.05
C ASP A 591 17.39 -33.19 -3.34
N GLY A 592 18.68 -33.54 -3.24
CA GLY A 592 19.51 -33.96 -4.37
C GLY A 592 20.37 -32.85 -4.99
N PHE A 593 20.28 -31.60 -4.53
CA PHE A 593 21.03 -30.48 -5.10
C PHE A 593 21.69 -29.62 -4.00
N ALA A 594 22.96 -29.26 -4.19
CA ALA A 594 23.67 -28.37 -3.26
C ALA A 594 23.18 -26.90 -3.34
N THR A 595 22.70 -26.51 -4.52
CA THR A 595 22.21 -25.17 -4.86
C THR A 595 21.02 -25.31 -5.84
N MET A 596 20.90 -24.44 -6.86
CA MET A 596 19.88 -24.55 -7.90
C MET A 596 19.90 -25.93 -8.59
N ALA A 597 18.73 -26.40 -8.98
CA ALA A 597 18.52 -27.56 -9.82
C ALA A 597 18.22 -27.12 -11.27
N PRO A 598 18.44 -27.98 -12.28
CA PRO A 598 17.82 -27.78 -13.58
C PRO A 598 16.31 -27.66 -13.41
N THR A 599 15.68 -26.79 -14.19
CA THR A 599 14.22 -26.72 -14.26
C THR A 599 13.64 -28.09 -14.65
N LYS A 600 12.42 -28.38 -14.18
CA LYS A 600 11.73 -29.67 -14.38
C LYS A 600 12.42 -30.86 -13.69
N SER A 601 13.19 -30.62 -12.62
CA SER A 601 13.79 -31.69 -11.80
C SER A 601 12.79 -32.37 -10.86
N TYR A 602 11.75 -31.64 -10.46
CA TYR A 602 10.66 -32.13 -9.59
C TYR A 602 9.37 -32.31 -10.39
N PHE A 603 8.36 -32.91 -9.76
CA PHE A 603 7.07 -33.11 -10.41
C PHE A 603 6.33 -31.76 -10.57
N PRO A 604 5.58 -31.58 -11.67
CA PRO A 604 4.76 -30.39 -11.82
C PRO A 604 3.54 -30.45 -10.90
N ASN A 605 2.95 -29.28 -10.66
CA ASN A 605 1.62 -29.18 -10.06
C ASN A 605 0.51 -29.59 -11.06
N ASP A 606 -0.76 -29.59 -10.63
CA ASP A 606 -1.87 -30.17 -11.41
C ASP A 606 -2.16 -29.43 -12.74
N ILE A 607 -1.69 -28.19 -12.90
CA ILE A 607 -1.80 -27.43 -14.16
C ILE A 607 -0.52 -27.49 -15.00
N GLY A 608 0.49 -28.24 -14.57
CA GLY A 608 1.72 -28.48 -15.34
C GLY A 608 2.84 -27.47 -15.11
N LEU A 609 2.83 -26.76 -13.98
CA LEU A 609 3.92 -25.86 -13.59
C LEU A 609 4.93 -26.59 -12.69
N TYR A 610 6.19 -26.51 -13.06
CA TYR A 610 7.33 -27.09 -12.34
C TYR A 610 7.94 -26.07 -11.41
N ASP A 611 8.52 -26.54 -10.31
CA ASP A 611 9.42 -25.75 -9.44
C ASP A 611 8.81 -24.47 -8.85
N VAL A 612 7.47 -24.33 -8.85
CA VAL A 612 6.76 -23.14 -8.34
C VAL A 612 7.03 -22.90 -6.84
N VAL A 613 7.33 -23.95 -6.08
CA VAL A 613 7.76 -23.84 -4.69
C VAL A 613 9.10 -24.52 -4.52
N GLY A 614 10.12 -23.75 -4.17
CA GLY A 614 11.52 -24.16 -4.13
C GLY A 614 12.31 -23.72 -5.37
N ASN A 615 13.50 -24.30 -5.52
CA ASN A 615 14.49 -23.96 -6.55
C ASN A 615 14.96 -22.50 -6.48
N VAL A 616 14.24 -21.55 -7.07
CA VAL A 616 14.51 -20.11 -6.91
C VAL A 616 13.23 -19.36 -6.61
N ALA A 617 13.32 -18.35 -5.74
CA ALA A 617 12.17 -17.50 -5.45
C ALA A 617 11.85 -16.68 -6.70
N GLU A 618 10.58 -16.58 -7.08
CA GLU A 618 10.16 -15.98 -8.33
C GLU A 618 9.70 -14.53 -8.12
N MET A 619 10.35 -13.56 -8.77
CA MET A 619 9.93 -12.16 -8.73
C MET A 619 8.47 -11.98 -9.17
N ILE A 620 7.71 -11.20 -8.40
CA ILE A 620 6.35 -10.75 -8.75
C ILE A 620 6.39 -9.28 -9.20
N ASN A 621 5.27 -8.74 -9.70
CA ASN A 621 5.14 -7.34 -10.12
C ASN A 621 5.10 -6.33 -8.94
N GLU A 622 5.95 -6.56 -7.95
CA GLU A 622 6.21 -5.70 -6.81
C GLU A 622 7.73 -5.76 -6.53
N LYS A 623 8.46 -4.68 -6.85
CA LYS A 623 9.92 -4.66 -6.72
C LYS A 623 10.36 -5.03 -5.30
N GLY A 624 11.30 -5.97 -5.21
CA GLY A 624 11.86 -6.45 -3.94
C GLY A 624 11.04 -7.54 -3.26
N LYS A 625 10.00 -8.09 -3.92
CA LYS A 625 9.25 -9.26 -3.48
C LYS A 625 9.33 -10.40 -4.49
N ALA A 626 9.55 -11.60 -3.98
CA ALA A 626 9.54 -12.85 -4.73
C ALA A 626 8.73 -13.92 -3.96
N CYS A 627 8.22 -14.93 -4.65
CA CYS A 627 7.36 -15.96 -4.04
C CYS A 627 7.97 -17.36 -4.16
N GLY A 628 7.48 -18.29 -3.33
CA GLY A 628 7.76 -19.73 -3.45
C GLY A 628 9.03 -20.24 -2.76
N GLY A 629 9.92 -19.35 -2.29
CA GLY A 629 11.17 -19.73 -1.67
C GLY A 629 12.19 -20.35 -2.65
N SER A 630 13.33 -20.83 -2.14
CA SER A 630 14.44 -21.27 -2.98
C SER A 630 15.30 -22.33 -2.31
N TRP A 631 16.32 -22.82 -3.02
CA TRP A 631 17.38 -23.69 -2.49
C TRP A 631 18.10 -23.12 -1.24
N ASN A 632 18.00 -21.81 -0.98
CA ASN A 632 18.60 -21.15 0.20
C ASN A 632 17.57 -20.71 1.25
N HIS A 633 16.29 -21.07 1.08
CA HIS A 633 15.23 -20.84 2.06
C HIS A 633 14.79 -22.16 2.68
N GLN A 634 14.47 -22.15 3.97
CA GLN A 634 13.92 -23.32 4.64
C GLN A 634 12.56 -23.70 4.02
N PRO A 635 12.12 -24.96 4.12
CA PRO A 635 10.81 -25.37 3.61
C PRO A 635 9.64 -24.56 4.20
N ALA A 636 9.72 -24.13 5.46
CA ALA A 636 8.70 -23.27 6.09
C ALA A 636 8.66 -21.86 5.49
N GLU A 637 9.76 -21.41 4.88
CA GLU A 637 9.88 -20.13 4.17
C GLU A 637 9.55 -20.28 2.68
N SER A 638 9.24 -21.50 2.22
CA SER A 638 9.05 -21.87 0.82
C SER A 638 7.70 -22.58 0.66
N THR A 639 6.62 -21.80 0.58
CA THR A 639 5.23 -22.29 0.52
C THR A 639 4.47 -21.54 -0.56
N ILE A 640 3.26 -21.98 -0.90
CA ILE A 640 2.33 -21.24 -1.77
C ILE A 640 2.09 -19.81 -1.22
N ARG A 641 2.19 -19.61 0.09
CA ARG A 641 1.89 -18.34 0.76
C ARG A 641 3.12 -17.47 1.03
N SER A 642 4.31 -18.02 0.81
CA SER A 642 5.56 -17.34 1.14
C SER A 642 5.85 -16.18 0.21
N VAL A 643 6.15 -15.02 0.80
CA VAL A 643 6.68 -13.85 0.11
C VAL A 643 8.05 -13.54 0.71
N ASN A 644 9.10 -13.77 -0.08
CA ASN A 644 10.49 -13.51 0.26
C ASN A 644 10.87 -12.10 -0.20
N THR A 645 11.54 -11.34 0.66
CA THR A 645 12.05 -10.00 0.30
C THR A 645 13.47 -10.08 -0.23
N TYR A 646 13.79 -9.27 -1.25
CA TYR A 646 15.15 -9.12 -1.76
C TYR A 646 15.45 -7.65 -2.07
N THR A 647 16.71 -7.24 -1.92
CA THR A 647 17.13 -5.84 -2.15
C THR A 647 18.00 -5.67 -3.38
N ASN A 648 18.68 -6.74 -3.81
CA ASN A 648 19.64 -6.75 -4.90
C ASN A 648 19.50 -8.05 -5.72
N PRO A 649 20.09 -8.12 -6.93
CA PRO A 649 20.25 -9.39 -7.65
C PRO A 649 20.83 -10.49 -6.75
N ASP A 650 20.22 -11.69 -6.82
CA ASP A 650 20.56 -12.80 -5.93
C ASP A 650 20.53 -14.15 -6.67
N ALA A 651 21.41 -15.08 -6.30
CA ALA A 651 21.43 -16.45 -6.81
C ALA A 651 20.25 -17.31 -6.33
N ALA A 652 19.52 -16.86 -5.31
CA ALA A 652 18.31 -17.48 -4.80
C ALA A 652 17.03 -16.93 -5.43
N VAL A 653 17.11 -15.90 -6.29
CA VAL A 653 15.96 -15.18 -6.86
C VAL A 653 16.04 -15.20 -8.39
N GLY A 654 15.01 -15.75 -9.01
CA GLY A 654 14.78 -15.75 -10.45
C GLY A 654 13.38 -15.21 -10.76
N PHE A 655 12.79 -15.64 -11.87
CA PHE A 655 11.44 -15.20 -12.24
C PHE A 655 10.77 -16.18 -13.22
N ARG A 656 9.45 -16.11 -13.26
CA ARG A 656 8.60 -16.80 -14.23
C ARG A 656 7.78 -15.76 -14.99
N VAL A 657 7.53 -16.02 -16.26
CA VAL A 657 6.75 -15.12 -17.11
C VAL A 657 5.30 -15.55 -17.13
N PHE A 658 4.39 -14.57 -16.99
CA PHE A 658 2.97 -14.72 -17.25
C PHE A 658 2.63 -14.04 -18.59
N MET A 659 1.68 -14.61 -19.31
CA MET A 659 1.18 -14.11 -20.58
C MET A 659 -0.31 -13.81 -20.44
N GLU A 660 -0.67 -12.58 -20.78
CA GLU A 660 -2.03 -12.08 -20.84
C GLU A 660 -2.46 -11.90 -22.30
N ILE A 661 -3.57 -12.52 -22.68
CA ILE A 661 -4.14 -12.39 -24.02
C ILE A 661 -4.94 -11.09 -24.08
N ILE A 662 -4.51 -10.17 -24.95
CA ILE A 662 -5.20 -8.91 -25.20
C ILE A 662 -6.15 -9.05 -26.40
N GLU A 663 -5.73 -9.79 -27.42
CA GLU A 663 -6.53 -10.09 -28.60
C GLU A 663 -6.23 -11.53 -29.05
N LYS A 664 -7.29 -12.35 -29.13
CA LYS A 664 -7.19 -13.76 -29.54
C LYS A 664 -6.80 -13.88 -31.01
#